data_AF-A0A2A2WAY2-F1
#
_entry.id   AF-A0A2A2WAY2-F1
#
_cell.length_a   1.000
_cell.length_b   1.000
_cell.length_c   1.000
_cell.angle_alpha   90.00
_cell.angle_beta   90.00
_cell.angle_gamma   90.00
#
_symmetry.space_group_name_H-M   'P 1'
#
loop_
_entity.id
_entity.type
_entity.pdbx_description
1 polymer ?
#
loop_
_entity_poly.entity_id
_entity_poly.type
_entity_poly.pdbx_seq_one_letter_code
_entity_poly.pdbx_strand_id
1 'polypeptide(L)'
;MSAGFYRAVLARLVIIAAVWIATPFCVCGQESADRLAKPNVLFIAVDDLRPDLGCYGETAVHSPHIDALAQSAVLFERAYCQLAVCNPSRVSVMTGLRPDTTKVWDLVTRFRNTIPDAVTLPQHLIRHGYYAASFGKIFHNPWPDNQSWSQPHRWPEKRSLWSSEAKARQAQYREKMRAEGRPERRIARIRPQATEVVDIDDHLHVDGAIAKQAIEAMERLSKTDQPFFLAAGFVRPHLPFVVPRKYWDLYDRESIALAKNAFLPKQSPGFAMNTMYELRDYIDFDQTPSPDQGPLDEAQQRRLKHGYYASVSFIDSLIGELLGRLDALGLADKTIVVLWSDHGWKLGEHNSWCKQTNYEIDARVPLIIRKPGAAGNGQATSALVELVDLYPTLCELTGLPIPSALEGESLAPLLADPKQSWERPAFNQFRRQVDGEPLMGYAMRTDRYRYIEWLNRRTGQVVATELYDHHRDPGENSNVAGVAENESLLEELHRQMWATLPPPPKYSVQPKPRPESAIGKRRGEPLTMRRRQQRDAQWIRNNDPRAAVPGYMSRAVEGWPVRISEQLLQTQAEATERALELLAEQLQTVKRVLPETAVAKLIDVPIWFSPKYDGFGHSGEYHPGADWLQKQGRHPKLHRCVEFTNIPIFEREVERMPVLVIHELAHAYHDQVLGFDNSEVRTLYEIAKNNGSYDAVLRGNGKTEKAYAMTNDREYFAETSEAYFGRNDFYPFDRTELEAHDPRMVKLLGKLWQVRSEP
;
A
#
# COMPACT_ATOMS: atom_id res chain seq x y z
N MET A 1 -35.65 -78.68 23.54
CA MET A 1 -36.61 -77.56 23.35
C MET A 1 -36.17 -76.84 22.07
N SER A 2 -36.61 -77.29 20.89
CA SER A 2 -37.85 -76.85 20.19
C SER A 2 -37.81 -75.38 19.76
N ALA A 3 -37.96 -74.99 18.49
CA ALA A 3 -38.03 -75.76 17.24
C ALA A 3 -37.79 -74.82 16.03
N GLY A 4 -37.36 -75.36 14.89
CA GLY A 4 -37.50 -74.71 13.57
C GLY A 4 -36.31 -74.93 12.63
N PHE A 5 -36.45 -75.82 11.64
CA PHE A 5 -35.34 -76.24 10.78
C PHE A 5 -35.86 -76.58 9.37
N TYR A 6 -35.15 -76.10 8.32
CA TYR A 6 -35.39 -76.39 6.87
C TYR A 6 -36.72 -75.91 6.25
N ARG A 7 -36.93 -75.77 4.93
CA ARG A 7 -36.38 -76.35 3.67
C ARG A 7 -36.76 -75.38 2.49
N ALA A 8 -36.33 -75.46 1.22
CA ALA A 8 -35.48 -76.37 0.43
C ALA A 8 -34.85 -75.58 -0.76
N VAL A 9 -33.58 -75.76 -1.19
CA VAL A 9 -32.99 -76.76 -2.14
C VAL A 9 -33.21 -76.48 -3.65
N LEU A 10 -32.15 -76.78 -4.43
CA LEU A 10 -31.95 -76.80 -5.91
C LEU A 10 -31.47 -75.48 -6.59
N ALA A 11 -30.49 -75.50 -7.49
CA ALA A 11 -29.50 -76.55 -7.85
C ALA A 11 -28.37 -76.01 -8.77
N ARG A 12 -27.36 -76.87 -9.00
CA ARG A 12 -26.32 -76.85 -10.07
C ARG A 12 -25.14 -75.87 -9.80
N LEU A 13 -23.99 -76.38 -9.35
CA LEU A 13 -22.93 -77.11 -10.10
C LEU A 13 -21.96 -76.15 -10.80
N VAL A 14 -20.69 -76.15 -10.37
CA VAL A 14 -19.45 -76.30 -11.18
C VAL A 14 -18.21 -75.79 -10.38
N ILE A 15 -17.38 -76.76 -9.97
CA ILE A 15 -15.89 -76.78 -9.99
C ILE A 15 -15.07 -75.66 -9.28
N ILE A 16 -14.49 -76.09 -8.14
CA ILE A 16 -13.07 -75.98 -7.71
C ILE A 16 -12.35 -74.62 -7.76
N ALA A 17 -12.08 -74.15 -6.53
CA ALA A 17 -10.93 -73.40 -6.06
C ALA A 17 -9.84 -72.95 -7.07
N ALA A 18 -9.71 -71.64 -7.21
CA ALA A 18 -8.44 -70.96 -7.40
C ALA A 18 -8.42 -69.73 -6.47
N VAL A 19 -7.26 -69.43 -5.87
CA VAL A 19 -7.06 -68.21 -5.09
C VAL A 19 -7.11 -67.03 -6.05
N TRP A 20 -8.20 -66.25 -6.00
CA TRP A 20 -8.34 -65.04 -6.80
C TRP A 20 -8.09 -63.79 -5.97
N ILE A 21 -7.15 -63.01 -6.49
CA ILE A 21 -6.90 -61.60 -6.25
C ILE A 21 -8.20 -60.88 -5.89
N ALA A 22 -8.26 -60.31 -4.67
CA ALA A 22 -9.28 -59.34 -4.34
C ALA A 22 -9.00 -58.05 -5.14
N THR A 23 -9.62 -57.93 -6.30
CA THR A 23 -9.71 -56.66 -7.01
C THR A 23 -10.38 -55.64 -6.07
N PRO A 24 -9.78 -54.46 -5.83
CA PRO A 24 -10.53 -53.40 -5.19
C PRO A 24 -11.68 -53.07 -6.13
N PHE A 25 -12.91 -53.25 -5.66
CA PHE A 25 -14.06 -52.63 -6.30
C PHE A 25 -13.83 -51.13 -6.17
N CYS A 26 -13.28 -50.53 -7.23
CA CYS A 26 -13.17 -49.08 -7.35
C CYS A 26 -14.59 -48.56 -7.55
N VAL A 27 -15.31 -48.44 -6.43
CA VAL A 27 -16.37 -47.47 -6.30
C VAL A 27 -15.67 -46.13 -6.45
N CYS A 28 -15.57 -45.66 -7.69
CA CYS A 28 -15.45 -44.24 -7.99
C CYS A 28 -16.71 -43.57 -7.45
N GLY A 29 -16.75 -43.40 -6.13
CA GLY A 29 -17.52 -42.34 -5.54
C GLY A 29 -17.09 -41.08 -6.25
N GLN A 30 -18.04 -40.41 -6.88
CA GLN A 30 -17.84 -39.03 -7.28
C GLN A 30 -17.78 -38.22 -5.97
N GLU A 31 -16.60 -38.23 -5.33
CA GLU A 31 -16.10 -36.99 -4.77
C GLU A 31 -16.09 -36.01 -5.94
N SER A 32 -17.15 -35.20 -6.02
CA SER A 32 -17.20 -34.07 -6.93
C SER A 32 -15.94 -33.26 -6.69
N ALA A 33 -15.14 -33.08 -7.73
CA ALA A 33 -13.83 -32.43 -7.67
C ALA A 33 -13.95 -30.91 -7.47
N ASP A 34 -14.65 -30.49 -6.41
CA ASP A 34 -14.32 -29.26 -5.70
C ASP A 34 -12.93 -29.46 -5.08
N ARG A 35 -11.91 -29.22 -5.91
CA ARG A 35 -10.71 -28.54 -5.40
C ARG A 35 -11.22 -27.30 -4.71
N LEU A 36 -11.28 -27.31 -3.38
CA LEU A 36 -11.76 -26.22 -2.51
C LEU A 36 -11.45 -24.87 -3.17
N ALA A 37 -12.48 -24.26 -3.76
CA ALA A 37 -12.30 -23.09 -4.61
C ALA A 37 -11.69 -21.99 -3.74
N LYS A 38 -10.51 -21.48 -4.15
CA LYS A 38 -9.79 -20.43 -3.42
C LYS A 38 -10.74 -19.27 -3.14
N PRO A 39 -11.05 -18.96 -1.87
CA PRO A 39 -12.03 -17.94 -1.56
C PRO A 39 -11.48 -16.56 -1.92
N ASN A 40 -12.35 -15.67 -2.39
CA ASN A 40 -12.01 -14.26 -2.53
C ASN A 40 -11.78 -13.63 -1.15
N VAL A 41 -11.17 -12.45 -1.13
CA VAL A 41 -11.00 -11.64 0.07
C VAL A 41 -11.47 -10.21 -0.21
N LEU A 42 -12.44 -9.73 0.58
CA LEU A 42 -12.83 -8.34 0.69
C LEU A 42 -12.22 -7.76 1.97
N PHE A 43 -11.28 -6.83 1.81
CA PHE A 43 -10.44 -6.32 2.90
C PHE A 43 -10.73 -4.84 3.15
N ILE A 44 -11.59 -4.57 4.13
CA ILE A 44 -12.13 -3.25 4.45
C ILE A 44 -11.30 -2.63 5.58
N ALA A 45 -10.56 -1.57 5.28
CA ALA A 45 -9.81 -0.79 6.26
C ALA A 45 -10.54 0.54 6.54
N VAL A 46 -10.72 0.90 7.81
CA VAL A 46 -11.30 2.19 8.21
C VAL A 46 -10.28 2.99 9.02
N ASP A 47 -10.10 4.26 8.68
CA ASP A 47 -9.03 5.11 9.21
C ASP A 47 -9.43 5.84 10.50
N ASP A 48 -8.73 5.54 11.59
CA ASP A 48 -8.97 6.09 12.94
C ASP A 48 -10.32 5.67 13.58
N LEU A 49 -10.87 4.51 13.20
CA LEU A 49 -12.09 3.96 13.80
C LEU A 49 -11.77 3.24 15.12
N ARG A 50 -12.41 3.68 16.21
CA ARG A 50 -12.38 3.03 17.52
C ARG A 50 -13.60 2.11 17.72
N PRO A 51 -13.60 1.17 18.68
CA PRO A 51 -14.72 0.23 18.92
C PRO A 51 -15.96 0.87 19.58
N ASP A 52 -16.36 2.08 19.15
CA ASP A 52 -17.65 2.70 19.50
C ASP A 52 -18.67 2.32 18.40
N LEU A 53 -19.13 1.07 18.42
CA LEU A 53 -20.09 0.49 17.48
C LEU A 53 -21.11 -0.35 18.27
N GLY A 54 -22.32 -0.53 17.74
CA GLY A 54 -23.37 -1.29 18.42
C GLY A 54 -22.97 -2.73 18.73
N CYS A 55 -22.24 -3.39 17.82
CA CYS A 55 -21.67 -4.72 18.03
C CYS A 55 -20.59 -4.80 19.13
N TYR A 56 -19.96 -3.69 19.51
CA TYR A 56 -19.05 -3.59 20.66
C TYR A 56 -19.76 -3.12 21.95
N GLY A 57 -21.09 -2.95 21.90
CA GLY A 57 -21.94 -2.57 23.04
C GLY A 57 -22.23 -1.08 23.17
N GLU A 58 -21.73 -0.22 22.27
CA GLU A 58 -21.94 1.23 22.36
C GLU A 58 -23.15 1.70 21.54
N THR A 59 -24.09 2.36 22.21
CA THR A 59 -25.37 2.81 21.63
C THR A 59 -25.36 4.26 21.13
N ALA A 60 -24.25 4.98 21.34
CA ALA A 60 -24.12 6.39 20.98
C ALA A 60 -23.83 6.64 19.50
N VAL A 61 -23.47 5.59 18.74
CA VAL A 61 -23.13 5.63 17.32
C VAL A 61 -24.09 4.73 16.55
N HIS A 62 -24.61 5.24 15.43
CA HIS A 62 -25.51 4.50 14.55
C HIS A 62 -24.68 3.75 13.48
N SER A 63 -24.49 2.43 13.68
CA SER A 63 -23.68 1.55 12.82
C SER A 63 -24.39 0.24 12.38
N PRO A 64 -25.63 0.29 11.87
CA PRO A 64 -26.43 -0.91 11.61
C PRO A 64 -25.79 -1.91 10.63
N HIS A 65 -24.99 -1.48 9.66
CA HIS A 65 -24.41 -2.37 8.65
C HIS A 65 -23.17 -3.13 9.16
N ILE A 66 -22.31 -2.48 9.94
CA ILE A 66 -21.19 -3.12 10.63
C ILE A 66 -21.72 -4.06 11.72
N ASP A 67 -22.80 -3.67 12.41
CA ASP A 67 -23.45 -4.52 13.40
C ASP A 67 -24.08 -5.77 12.76
N ALA A 68 -24.69 -5.64 11.58
CA ALA A 68 -25.19 -6.78 10.80
C ALA A 68 -24.05 -7.67 10.27
N LEU A 69 -22.90 -7.10 9.89
CA LEU A 69 -21.71 -7.90 9.54
C LEU A 69 -21.26 -8.76 10.74
N ALA A 70 -21.16 -8.18 11.94
CA ALA A 70 -20.77 -8.90 13.16
C ALA A 70 -21.70 -10.09 13.48
N GLN A 71 -23.00 -9.97 13.23
CA GLN A 71 -23.97 -11.07 13.41
C GLN A 71 -23.72 -12.29 12.48
N SER A 72 -22.93 -12.12 11.41
CA SER A 72 -22.59 -13.19 10.45
C SER A 72 -21.09 -13.53 10.43
N ALA A 73 -20.32 -13.01 11.38
CA ALA A 73 -18.86 -13.04 11.40
C ALA A 73 -18.32 -13.37 12.79
N VAL A 74 -17.01 -13.55 12.94
CA VAL A 74 -16.36 -13.53 14.27
C VAL A 74 -16.02 -12.09 14.63
N LEU A 75 -16.53 -11.64 15.77
CA LEU A 75 -16.20 -10.36 16.39
C LEU A 75 -15.00 -10.53 17.33
N PHE A 76 -13.92 -9.79 17.11
CA PHE A 76 -12.75 -9.81 17.99
C PHE A 76 -12.79 -8.61 18.93
N GLU A 77 -13.18 -8.84 20.19
CA GLU A 77 -13.40 -7.75 21.13
C GLU A 77 -12.10 -7.02 21.49
N ARG A 78 -10.94 -7.68 21.38
CA ARG A 78 -9.64 -7.23 21.91
C ARG A 78 -8.51 -7.36 20.89
N ALA A 79 -8.69 -6.69 19.75
CA ALA A 79 -7.67 -6.53 18.72
C ALA A 79 -6.85 -5.25 18.91
N TYR A 80 -5.52 -5.33 18.69
CA TYR A 80 -4.59 -4.22 18.90
C TYR A 80 -3.68 -3.92 17.70
N CYS A 81 -3.50 -2.63 17.41
CA CYS A 81 -2.52 -2.15 16.43
C CYS A 81 -1.10 -2.06 17.01
N GLN A 82 -0.07 -2.25 16.19
CA GLN A 82 1.32 -2.32 16.69
C GLN A 82 1.91 -0.95 17.03
N LEU A 83 1.35 0.15 16.51
CA LEU A 83 1.73 1.52 16.83
C LEU A 83 0.59 2.46 16.40
N ALA A 84 0.05 3.25 17.33
CA ALA A 84 -1.14 4.08 17.13
C ALA A 84 -0.93 5.36 16.27
N VAL A 85 -0.38 5.18 15.06
CA VAL A 85 -0.42 6.17 13.98
C VAL A 85 -0.38 5.44 12.62
N CYS A 86 -1.12 5.97 11.65
CA CYS A 86 -1.46 5.27 10.41
C CYS A 86 -0.32 4.49 9.71
N ASN A 87 0.81 5.13 9.37
CA ASN A 87 1.82 4.52 8.49
C ASN A 87 2.49 3.28 9.09
N PRO A 88 3.06 3.31 10.32
CA PRO A 88 3.58 2.12 10.98
C PRO A 88 2.57 0.98 11.11
N SER A 89 1.33 1.28 11.53
CA SER A 89 0.29 0.25 11.70
C SER A 89 -0.04 -0.42 10.35
N ARG A 90 -0.37 0.37 9.33
CA ARG A 90 -0.72 -0.13 7.99
C ARG A 90 0.41 -0.90 7.34
N VAL A 91 1.66 -0.43 7.49
CA VAL A 91 2.85 -1.18 7.04
C VAL A 91 2.98 -2.49 7.80
N SER A 92 2.72 -2.51 9.12
CA SER A 92 2.80 -3.71 9.94
C SER A 92 1.80 -4.78 9.47
N VAL A 93 0.53 -4.41 9.24
CA VAL A 93 -0.49 -5.32 8.69
C VAL A 93 -0.12 -5.80 7.28
N MET A 94 0.30 -4.90 6.40
CA MET A 94 0.60 -5.24 5.00
C MET A 94 1.89 -6.05 4.83
N THR A 95 2.81 -6.03 5.79
CA THR A 95 4.07 -6.82 5.74
C THR A 95 4.08 -8.01 6.70
N GLY A 96 3.21 -8.04 7.70
CA GLY A 96 3.20 -9.04 8.77
C GLY A 96 4.42 -8.90 9.69
N LEU A 97 5.01 -7.70 9.77
CA LEU A 97 6.22 -7.38 10.52
C LEU A 97 5.97 -6.23 11.50
N ARG A 98 6.61 -6.25 12.67
CA ARG A 98 6.47 -5.24 13.73
C ARG A 98 7.19 -3.93 13.38
N PRO A 99 6.83 -2.78 13.99
CA PRO A 99 7.45 -1.48 13.71
C PRO A 99 8.97 -1.45 13.88
N ASP A 100 9.52 -2.24 14.81
CA ASP A 100 10.96 -2.37 15.01
C ASP A 100 11.69 -3.14 13.90
N THR A 101 11.07 -4.18 13.35
CA THR A 101 11.60 -4.96 12.23
C THR A 101 11.48 -4.18 10.91
N THR A 102 10.32 -3.54 10.67
CA THR A 102 10.10 -2.66 9.51
C THR A 102 10.91 -1.36 9.60
N LYS A 103 11.26 -0.91 10.81
CA LYS A 103 11.90 0.38 11.13
C LYS A 103 11.06 1.60 10.71
N VAL A 104 9.74 1.40 10.55
CA VAL A 104 8.77 2.45 10.23
C VAL A 104 8.06 2.82 11.52
N TRP A 105 8.45 3.96 12.12
CA TRP A 105 7.83 4.46 13.36
C TRP A 105 7.09 5.79 13.18
N ASP A 106 7.03 6.33 11.96
CA ASP A 106 6.45 7.63 11.65
C ASP A 106 5.69 7.68 10.31
N LEU A 107 5.07 8.84 10.02
CA LEU A 107 4.25 9.06 8.83
C LEU A 107 5.03 9.34 7.54
N VAL A 108 6.37 9.44 7.60
CA VAL A 108 7.20 9.88 6.46
C VAL A 108 8.24 8.85 6.00
N THR A 109 8.54 7.83 6.80
CA THR A 109 9.39 6.70 6.39
C THR A 109 8.64 5.77 5.45
N ARG A 110 9.14 5.63 4.22
CA ARG A 110 8.69 4.60 3.27
C ARG A 110 9.29 3.26 3.68
N PHE A 111 8.47 2.23 3.89
CA PHE A 111 8.97 0.91 4.31
C PHE A 111 9.93 0.28 3.29
N ARG A 112 9.74 0.51 1.99
CA ARG A 112 10.68 0.07 0.95
C ARG A 112 12.09 0.67 1.05
N ASN A 113 12.29 1.74 1.84
CA ASN A 113 13.63 2.28 2.11
C ASN A 113 14.36 1.53 3.25
N THR A 114 13.63 0.78 4.08
CA THR A 114 14.16 0.09 5.28
C THR A 114 14.12 -1.43 5.15
N ILE A 115 13.14 -1.95 4.42
CA ILE A 115 12.90 -3.36 4.10
C ILE A 115 12.43 -3.49 2.62
N PRO A 116 13.31 -3.22 1.64
CA PRO A 116 12.94 -3.19 0.22
C PRO A 116 12.28 -4.49 -0.27
N ASP A 117 12.84 -5.63 0.13
CA ASP A 117 12.47 -6.96 -0.36
C ASP A 117 11.28 -7.60 0.37
N ALA A 118 10.64 -6.87 1.31
CA ALA A 118 9.53 -7.39 2.09
C ALA A 118 8.35 -7.80 1.19
N VAL A 119 7.91 -9.06 1.29
CA VAL A 119 6.77 -9.56 0.52
C VAL A 119 5.50 -9.16 1.23
N THR A 120 4.74 -8.24 0.67
CA THR A 120 3.48 -7.79 1.29
C THR A 120 2.37 -8.82 1.10
N LEU A 121 1.35 -8.76 1.95
CA LEU A 121 0.14 -9.60 1.87
C LEU A 121 -0.44 -9.72 0.44
N PRO A 122 -0.73 -8.61 -0.27
CA PRO A 122 -1.23 -8.72 -1.65
C PRO A 122 -0.18 -9.26 -2.63
N GLN A 123 1.13 -9.01 -2.46
CA GLN A 123 2.17 -9.64 -3.29
C GLN A 123 2.21 -11.16 -3.09
N HIS A 124 2.04 -11.64 -1.86
CA HIS A 124 1.98 -13.06 -1.57
C HIS A 124 0.76 -13.71 -2.21
N LEU A 125 -0.41 -13.08 -2.11
CA LEU A 125 -1.64 -13.54 -2.77
C LEU A 125 -1.48 -13.57 -4.31
N ILE A 126 -0.91 -12.52 -4.93
CA ILE A 126 -0.61 -12.48 -6.37
C ILE A 126 0.28 -13.65 -6.79
N ARG A 127 1.37 -13.92 -6.05
CA ARG A 127 2.29 -15.04 -6.32
C ARG A 127 1.60 -16.41 -6.26
N HIS A 128 0.43 -16.52 -5.65
CA HIS A 128 -0.38 -17.72 -5.58
C HIS A 128 -1.66 -17.66 -6.43
N GLY A 129 -1.69 -16.77 -7.43
CA GLY A 129 -2.71 -16.72 -8.49
C GLY A 129 -3.88 -15.77 -8.25
N TYR A 130 -3.87 -14.98 -7.16
CA TYR A 130 -4.92 -13.99 -6.93
C TYR A 130 -4.74 -12.74 -7.80
N TYR A 131 -5.86 -12.08 -8.15
CA TYR A 131 -5.84 -10.70 -8.61
C TYR A 131 -6.01 -9.75 -7.41
N ALA A 132 -5.04 -8.86 -7.16
CA ALA A 132 -5.12 -7.91 -6.04
C ALA A 132 -5.35 -6.47 -6.53
N ALA A 133 -6.39 -5.82 -6.02
CA ALA A 133 -6.72 -4.42 -6.31
C ALA A 133 -6.95 -3.65 -5.00
N SER A 134 -6.59 -2.36 -4.99
CA SER A 134 -6.81 -1.47 -3.84
C SER A 134 -7.33 -0.10 -4.24
N PHE A 135 -8.23 0.44 -3.41
CA PHE A 135 -8.84 1.75 -3.54
C PHE A 135 -8.79 2.48 -2.19
N GLY A 136 -8.48 3.78 -2.20
CA GLY A 136 -8.39 4.58 -0.97
C GLY A 136 -7.19 4.26 -0.06
N LYS A 137 -7.34 4.50 1.24
CA LYS A 137 -6.24 4.39 2.21
C LYS A 137 -6.06 2.96 2.70
N ILE A 138 -5.20 2.19 2.02
CA ILE A 138 -4.71 0.88 2.52
C ILE A 138 -3.34 1.06 3.17
N PHE A 139 -2.29 1.32 2.38
CA PHE A 139 -1.06 1.95 2.85
C PHE A 139 -1.29 3.44 3.18
N HIS A 140 -0.35 4.09 3.85
CA HIS A 140 -0.47 5.50 4.18
C HIS A 140 -0.17 6.42 2.98
N ASN A 141 -1.01 7.43 2.80
CA ASN A 141 -0.84 8.47 1.78
C ASN A 141 0.52 9.20 1.99
N PRO A 142 1.29 9.50 0.94
CA PRO A 142 0.98 9.37 -0.48
C PRO A 142 1.62 8.14 -1.16
N TRP A 143 1.87 7.04 -0.43
CA TRP A 143 2.63 5.89 -0.95
C TRP A 143 1.82 4.60 -0.95
N PRO A 144 1.06 4.31 -2.02
CA PRO A 144 0.24 3.11 -2.10
C PRO A 144 1.03 1.82 -2.39
N ASP A 145 2.36 1.91 -2.58
CA ASP A 145 3.25 0.82 -3.01
C ASP A 145 2.70 0.08 -4.23
N ASN A 146 2.65 0.72 -5.40
CA ASN A 146 2.04 0.17 -6.63
C ASN A 146 2.51 -1.25 -7.01
N GLN A 147 3.75 -1.63 -6.69
CA GLN A 147 4.29 -2.99 -6.86
C GLN A 147 3.60 -4.06 -6.00
N SER A 148 2.77 -3.67 -5.03
CA SER A 148 1.98 -4.59 -4.21
C SER A 148 0.71 -5.10 -4.88
N TRP A 149 0.32 -4.53 -6.03
CA TRP A 149 -1.02 -4.68 -6.59
C TRP A 149 -0.97 -5.15 -8.05
N SER A 150 -1.98 -5.90 -8.51
CA SER A 150 -2.10 -6.37 -9.91
C SER A 150 -2.42 -5.24 -10.88
N GLN A 151 -2.87 -4.09 -10.36
CA GLN A 151 -3.09 -2.83 -11.08
C GLN A 151 -2.58 -1.66 -10.23
N PRO A 152 -2.12 -0.55 -10.83
CA PRO A 152 -1.79 0.65 -10.07
C PRO A 152 -2.93 1.06 -9.14
N HIS A 153 -2.57 1.48 -7.94
CA HIS A 153 -3.53 1.94 -6.94
C HIS A 153 -4.25 3.21 -7.42
N ARG A 154 -5.58 3.27 -7.22
CA ARG A 154 -6.40 4.39 -7.67
C ARG A 154 -7.00 5.17 -6.50
N TRP A 155 -6.79 6.49 -6.56
CA TRP A 155 -7.58 7.47 -5.81
C TRP A 155 -8.74 7.95 -6.69
N PRO A 156 -9.87 8.37 -6.10
CA PRO A 156 -10.88 9.13 -6.81
C PRO A 156 -10.32 10.42 -7.44
N GLU A 157 -10.79 10.69 -8.65
CA GLU A 157 -10.61 11.98 -9.30
C GLU A 157 -11.51 13.02 -8.63
N LYS A 158 -10.93 14.13 -8.18
CA LYS A 158 -11.46 15.15 -7.25
C LYS A 158 -11.36 14.74 -5.77
N ARG A 159 -10.71 15.61 -4.99
CA ARG A 159 -10.40 15.43 -3.55
C ARG A 159 -10.90 16.59 -2.69
N SER A 160 -11.96 17.29 -3.12
CA SER A 160 -12.42 18.49 -2.44
C SER A 160 -13.24 18.16 -1.20
N LEU A 161 -12.56 17.79 -0.11
CA LEU A 161 -13.19 17.50 1.20
C LEU A 161 -13.99 18.67 1.76
N TRP A 162 -13.57 19.90 1.50
CA TRP A 162 -14.17 21.12 2.04
C TRP A 162 -14.90 21.94 0.98
N SER A 163 -15.88 22.73 1.43
CA SER A 163 -16.56 23.73 0.61
C SER A 163 -15.62 24.84 0.11
N SER A 164 -16.05 25.56 -0.92
CA SER A 164 -15.35 26.77 -1.38
C SER A 164 -15.29 27.86 -0.31
N GLU A 165 -16.30 27.95 0.56
CA GLU A 165 -16.32 28.92 1.66
C GLU A 165 -15.28 28.58 2.74
N ALA A 166 -15.18 27.31 3.14
CA ALA A 166 -14.16 26.84 4.07
C ALA A 166 -12.73 27.13 3.58
N LYS A 167 -12.47 26.94 2.28
CA LYS A 167 -11.20 27.30 1.64
C LYS A 167 -10.96 28.81 1.62
N ALA A 168 -11.99 29.63 1.38
CA ALA A 168 -11.87 31.09 1.46
C ALA A 168 -11.52 31.56 2.88
N ARG A 169 -12.18 31.01 3.90
CA ARG A 169 -11.87 31.25 5.33
C ARG A 169 -10.43 30.84 5.67
N GLN A 170 -9.95 29.70 5.16
CA GLN A 170 -8.55 29.26 5.31
C GLN A 170 -7.57 30.27 4.69
N ALA A 171 -7.85 30.80 3.50
CA ALA A 171 -6.99 31.80 2.85
C ALA A 171 -6.88 33.09 3.69
N GLN A 172 -8.01 33.64 4.13
CA GLN A 172 -8.08 34.80 5.02
C GLN A 172 -7.33 34.55 6.34
N TYR A 173 -7.49 33.36 6.93
CA TYR A 173 -6.77 32.99 8.16
C TYR A 173 -5.25 32.92 7.94
N ARG A 174 -4.79 32.39 6.80
CA ARG A 174 -3.36 32.38 6.44
C ARG A 174 -2.78 33.79 6.29
N GLU A 175 -3.55 34.73 5.74
CA GLU A 175 -3.16 36.14 5.66
C GLU A 175 -3.07 36.78 7.05
N LYS A 176 -4.06 36.55 7.92
CA LYS A 176 -4.02 36.96 9.33
C LYS A 176 -2.77 36.40 10.04
N MET A 177 -2.49 35.11 9.90
CA MET A 177 -1.28 34.49 10.49
C MET A 177 0.02 35.14 10.01
N ARG A 178 0.09 35.58 8.74
CA ARG A 178 1.26 36.32 8.21
C ARG A 178 1.37 37.72 8.79
N ALA A 179 0.24 38.44 8.92
CA ALA A 179 0.21 39.75 9.59
C ALA A 179 0.62 39.67 11.08
N GLU A 180 0.28 38.57 11.75
CA GLU A 180 0.74 38.23 13.11
C GLU A 180 2.21 37.79 13.19
N GLY A 181 2.95 37.74 12.07
CA GLY A 181 4.35 37.34 12.02
C GLY A 181 4.59 35.83 12.31
N ARG A 182 3.56 34.99 12.17
CA ARG A 182 3.67 33.56 12.50
C ARG A 182 4.56 32.82 11.48
N PRO A 183 5.29 31.76 11.87
CA PRO A 183 6.22 31.10 10.96
C PRO A 183 5.51 30.44 9.76
N GLU A 184 6.03 30.63 8.54
CA GLU A 184 5.42 30.09 7.30
C GLU A 184 5.25 28.55 7.36
N ARG A 185 6.13 27.82 8.07
CA ARG A 185 5.97 26.38 8.32
C ARG A 185 4.69 25.98 9.07
N ARG A 186 4.07 26.89 9.83
CA ARG A 186 2.75 26.70 10.47
C ARG A 186 1.63 27.15 9.53
N ILE A 187 1.82 28.26 8.82
CA ILE A 187 0.86 28.78 7.82
C ILE A 187 0.64 27.78 6.68
N ALA A 188 1.69 27.11 6.21
CA ALA A 188 1.59 26.07 5.19
C ALA A 188 0.82 24.82 5.66
N ARG A 189 0.84 24.52 6.96
CA ARG A 189 0.15 23.37 7.57
C ARG A 189 -1.33 23.62 7.86
N ILE A 190 -1.73 24.87 8.12
CA ILE A 190 -3.12 25.17 8.49
C ILE A 190 -4.09 24.74 7.38
N ARG A 191 -5.15 24.04 7.77
CA ARG A 191 -6.28 23.49 7.01
C ARG A 191 -7.53 24.34 7.28
N PRO A 192 -8.61 24.23 6.47
CA PRO A 192 -9.93 24.79 6.82
C PRO A 192 -10.48 24.20 8.15
N GLN A 193 -11.75 24.44 8.48
CA GLN A 193 -12.29 23.97 9.77
C GLN A 193 -12.26 22.44 9.92
N ALA A 194 -12.11 21.97 11.16
CA ALA A 194 -12.03 20.55 11.49
C ALA A 194 -13.35 19.79 11.31
N THR A 195 -14.48 20.51 11.28
CA THR A 195 -15.85 19.97 11.14
C THR A 195 -16.64 20.77 10.12
N GLU A 196 -17.27 20.12 9.14
CA GLU A 196 -18.16 20.80 8.17
C GLU A 196 -19.34 19.90 7.77
N VAL A 197 -20.53 20.48 7.68
CA VAL A 197 -21.70 19.82 7.07
C VAL A 197 -21.67 20.14 5.59
N VAL A 198 -21.60 19.12 4.74
CA VAL A 198 -21.75 19.28 3.28
C VAL A 198 -23.10 18.72 2.84
N ASP A 199 -23.65 19.29 1.76
CA ASP A 199 -24.92 18.85 1.17
C ASP A 199 -24.62 18.32 -0.24
N ILE A 200 -24.15 17.08 -0.28
CA ILE A 200 -23.69 16.38 -1.48
C ILE A 200 -24.16 14.93 -1.44
N ASP A 201 -24.29 14.32 -2.61
CA ASP A 201 -24.42 12.88 -2.74
C ASP A 201 -23.18 12.15 -2.19
N ASP A 202 -23.39 10.97 -1.61
CA ASP A 202 -22.34 10.20 -0.93
C ASP A 202 -21.19 9.85 -1.87
N HIS A 203 -21.49 9.50 -3.12
CA HIS A 203 -20.48 9.11 -4.12
C HIS A 203 -19.72 10.31 -4.70
N LEU A 204 -20.12 11.55 -4.36
CA LEU A 204 -19.32 12.76 -4.59
C LEU A 204 -18.33 13.05 -3.44
N HIS A 205 -18.52 12.43 -2.27
CA HIS A 205 -17.52 12.43 -1.21
C HIS A 205 -16.41 11.40 -1.51
N VAL A 206 -15.17 11.65 -1.04
CA VAL A 206 -14.01 10.81 -1.39
C VAL A 206 -14.22 9.34 -1.03
N ASP A 207 -14.84 9.07 0.13
CA ASP A 207 -15.08 7.71 0.61
C ASP A 207 -16.20 7.00 -0.16
N GLY A 208 -17.27 7.71 -0.57
CA GLY A 208 -18.29 7.10 -1.42
C GLY A 208 -17.76 6.82 -2.83
N ALA A 209 -16.87 7.68 -3.34
CA ALA A 209 -16.15 7.39 -4.57
C ALA A 209 -15.17 6.19 -4.43
N ILE A 210 -14.56 5.97 -3.26
CA ILE A 210 -13.79 4.74 -2.96
C ILE A 210 -14.70 3.51 -2.93
N ALA A 211 -15.86 3.58 -2.27
CA ALA A 211 -16.84 2.50 -2.25
C ALA A 211 -17.30 2.14 -3.67
N LYS A 212 -17.65 3.15 -4.48
CA LYS A 212 -18.01 2.99 -5.89
C LYS A 212 -16.91 2.32 -6.71
N GLN A 213 -15.65 2.77 -6.60
CA GLN A 213 -14.52 2.16 -7.31
C GLN A 213 -14.31 0.69 -6.90
N ALA A 214 -14.48 0.36 -5.62
CA ALA A 214 -14.41 -1.01 -5.13
C ALA A 214 -15.60 -1.87 -5.62
N ILE A 215 -16.82 -1.33 -5.67
CA ILE A 215 -18.01 -1.96 -6.27
C ILE A 215 -17.78 -2.28 -7.76
N GLU A 216 -17.34 -1.30 -8.55
CA GLU A 216 -17.05 -1.46 -9.98
C GLU A 216 -15.93 -2.50 -10.23
N ALA A 217 -14.93 -2.56 -9.34
CA ALA A 217 -13.92 -3.60 -9.39
C ALA A 217 -14.47 -4.98 -9.03
N MET A 218 -15.32 -5.09 -7.99
CA MET A 218 -15.99 -6.32 -7.59
C MET A 218 -16.85 -6.90 -8.72
N GLU A 219 -17.65 -6.07 -9.40
CA GLU A 219 -18.48 -6.45 -10.55
C GLU A 219 -17.69 -6.86 -11.81
N ARG A 220 -16.46 -6.38 -11.94
CA ARG A 220 -15.55 -6.80 -13.00
C ARG A 220 -14.89 -8.13 -12.66
N LEU A 221 -14.47 -8.30 -11.41
CA LEU A 221 -13.79 -9.51 -10.93
C LEU A 221 -14.77 -10.68 -10.74
N SER A 222 -16.05 -10.41 -10.46
CA SER A 222 -17.10 -11.44 -10.41
C SER A 222 -17.39 -12.13 -11.75
N LYS A 223 -16.78 -11.66 -12.84
CA LYS A 223 -16.93 -12.19 -14.21
C LYS A 223 -15.73 -13.05 -14.63
N THR A 224 -14.79 -13.32 -13.72
CA THR A 224 -13.64 -14.19 -13.97
C THR A 224 -13.59 -15.32 -12.94
N ASP A 225 -12.99 -16.45 -13.31
CA ASP A 225 -12.74 -17.57 -12.39
C ASP A 225 -11.48 -17.35 -11.52
N GLN A 226 -10.81 -16.20 -11.65
CA GLN A 226 -9.60 -15.88 -10.89
C GLN A 226 -10.00 -15.35 -9.50
N PRO A 227 -9.51 -15.95 -8.40
CA PRO A 227 -9.81 -15.45 -7.06
C PRO A 227 -9.19 -14.07 -6.86
N PHE A 228 -9.85 -13.20 -6.09
CA PHE A 228 -9.41 -11.82 -5.92
C PHE A 228 -9.16 -11.40 -4.45
N PHE A 229 -8.24 -10.45 -4.27
CA PHE A 229 -8.06 -9.68 -3.04
C PHE A 229 -8.44 -8.23 -3.34
N LEU A 230 -9.61 -7.80 -2.89
CA LEU A 230 -10.14 -6.46 -3.11
C LEU A 230 -10.05 -5.66 -1.80
N ALA A 231 -9.18 -4.67 -1.75
CA ALA A 231 -8.97 -3.84 -0.58
C ALA A 231 -9.64 -2.46 -0.73
N ALA A 232 -10.55 -2.12 0.18
CA ALA A 232 -11.25 -0.85 0.24
C ALA A 232 -10.83 -0.09 1.51
N GLY A 233 -10.15 1.04 1.34
CA GLY A 233 -9.57 1.82 2.43
C GLY A 233 -10.30 3.15 2.64
N PHE A 234 -11.21 3.21 3.60
CA PHE A 234 -11.94 4.42 3.95
C PHE A 234 -11.09 5.36 4.80
N VAL A 235 -11.18 6.66 4.52
CA VAL A 235 -10.42 7.74 5.14
C VAL A 235 -11.18 8.39 6.29
N ARG A 236 -12.52 8.35 6.34
CA ARG A 236 -13.26 8.69 7.57
C ARG A 236 -13.14 7.52 8.58
N PRO A 237 -13.19 7.79 9.90
CA PRO A 237 -13.45 9.10 10.52
C PRO A 237 -12.29 10.12 10.65
N HIS A 238 -10.99 9.75 10.76
CA HIS A 238 -9.70 10.53 10.86
C HIS A 238 -9.56 12.07 11.19
N LEU A 239 -10.55 12.96 11.05
CA LEU A 239 -10.42 14.41 10.73
C LEU A 239 -9.96 14.69 9.28
N PRO A 240 -10.44 15.79 8.64
CA PRO A 240 -11.54 16.64 9.11
C PRO A 240 -12.87 15.85 9.07
N PHE A 241 -13.75 16.08 10.03
CA PHE A 241 -15.08 15.48 10.04
C PHE A 241 -15.97 16.27 9.07
N VAL A 242 -15.88 15.94 7.78
CA VAL A 242 -16.71 16.56 6.73
C VAL A 242 -17.43 15.44 5.99
N VAL A 243 -18.75 15.37 6.17
CA VAL A 243 -19.61 14.31 5.62
C VAL A 243 -21.02 14.86 5.32
N PRO A 244 -21.82 14.18 4.47
CA PRO A 244 -23.15 14.63 4.09
C PRO A 244 -24.10 14.88 5.26
N ARG A 245 -24.92 15.93 5.14
CA ARG A 245 -25.90 16.39 6.15
C ARG A 245 -26.69 15.26 6.82
N LYS A 246 -27.23 14.33 6.04
CA LYS A 246 -28.09 13.24 6.54
C LYS A 246 -27.47 12.38 7.64
N TYR A 247 -26.12 12.35 7.76
CA TYR A 247 -25.42 11.64 8.83
C TYR A 247 -25.21 12.47 10.10
N TRP A 248 -25.22 13.79 10.00
CA TRP A 248 -25.27 14.69 11.16
C TRP A 248 -26.68 14.67 11.77
N ASP A 249 -27.70 14.71 10.92
CA ASP A 249 -29.11 14.75 11.34
C ASP A 249 -29.58 13.46 12.06
N LEU A 250 -28.75 12.41 12.12
CA LEU A 250 -28.94 11.23 12.98
C LEU A 250 -28.73 11.53 14.48
N TYR A 251 -28.09 12.64 14.84
CA TYR A 251 -27.61 12.92 16.20
C TYR A 251 -28.06 14.29 16.71
N ASP A 252 -28.67 14.34 17.89
CA ASP A 252 -28.77 15.59 18.64
C ASP A 252 -27.41 15.89 19.30
N ARG A 253 -26.76 16.99 18.87
CA ARG A 253 -25.45 17.42 19.39
C ARG A 253 -25.44 17.61 20.91
N GLU A 254 -26.51 18.16 21.47
CA GLU A 254 -26.52 18.55 22.88
C GLU A 254 -26.69 17.31 23.79
N SER A 255 -27.30 16.24 23.26
CA SER A 255 -27.39 14.94 23.92
C SER A 255 -26.07 14.16 23.99
N ILE A 256 -25.08 14.46 23.13
CA ILE A 256 -23.83 13.69 23.03
C ILE A 256 -22.99 13.87 24.30
N ALA A 257 -22.89 12.81 25.09
CA ALA A 257 -22.11 12.78 26.33
C ALA A 257 -20.62 13.07 26.10
N LEU A 258 -20.01 13.81 27.01
CA LEU A 258 -18.56 14.07 27.03
C LEU A 258 -17.78 12.88 27.61
N ALA A 259 -16.46 12.87 27.42
CA ALA A 259 -15.59 11.85 27.99
C ALA A 259 -15.62 11.90 29.52
N LYS A 260 -15.83 10.75 30.16
CA LYS A 260 -15.91 10.63 31.64
C LYS A 260 -14.57 10.90 32.34
N ASN A 261 -13.46 10.83 31.60
CA ASN A 261 -12.10 11.04 32.07
C ASN A 261 -11.37 12.14 31.30
N ALA A 262 -11.96 13.33 31.20
CA ALA A 262 -11.34 14.52 30.60
C ALA A 262 -10.21 15.13 31.47
N PHE A 263 -9.25 14.31 31.90
CA PHE A 263 -8.06 14.68 32.70
C PHE A 263 -6.89 13.72 32.41
N LEU A 264 -5.65 14.20 32.49
CA LEU A 264 -4.46 13.35 32.30
C LEU A 264 -4.41 12.18 33.32
N PRO A 265 -3.93 10.98 32.93
CA PRO A 265 -3.73 9.88 33.87
C PRO A 265 -2.84 10.30 35.04
N LYS A 266 -3.28 9.99 36.25
CA LYS A 266 -2.51 10.29 37.47
C LYS A 266 -1.20 9.51 37.44
N GLN A 267 -0.10 10.15 37.84
CA GLN A 267 1.23 9.56 37.96
C GLN A 267 1.82 9.00 36.64
N SER A 268 1.19 9.28 35.48
CA SER A 268 1.81 9.05 34.18
C SER A 268 2.82 10.17 33.84
N PRO A 269 3.95 9.87 33.18
CA PRO A 269 4.85 10.91 32.70
C PRO A 269 4.15 11.77 31.63
N GLY A 270 4.20 13.11 31.76
CA GLY A 270 3.48 14.01 30.86
C GLY A 270 3.79 13.83 29.37
N PHE A 271 5.00 13.34 29.03
CA PHE A 271 5.37 13.01 27.65
C PHE A 271 4.67 11.76 27.08
N ALA A 272 4.02 10.92 27.89
CA ALA A 272 3.22 9.79 27.39
C ALA A 272 1.98 10.28 26.64
N MET A 273 1.44 11.46 27.00
CA MET A 273 0.34 12.08 26.27
C MET A 273 0.78 12.67 24.92
N ASN A 274 -0.16 12.81 23.99
CA ASN A 274 0.06 13.57 22.75
C ASN A 274 -0.05 15.10 23.00
N THR A 275 0.27 15.91 21.99
CA THR A 275 0.14 17.37 22.04
C THR A 275 -1.04 17.91 21.22
N MET A 276 -1.97 17.05 20.81
CA MET A 276 -3.09 17.37 19.91
C MET A 276 -2.68 18.13 18.63
N TYR A 277 -1.45 17.96 18.15
CA TYR A 277 -0.92 18.78 17.06
C TYR A 277 -1.73 18.66 15.76
N GLU A 278 -2.36 17.50 15.56
CA GLU A 278 -3.17 17.21 14.37
C GLU A 278 -4.46 18.04 14.37
N LEU A 279 -5.18 18.11 15.49
CA LEU A 279 -6.33 19.00 15.65
C LEU A 279 -5.91 20.48 15.57
N ARG A 280 -4.71 20.82 16.02
CA ARG A 280 -4.15 22.19 15.93
C ARG A 280 -3.67 22.59 14.53
N ASP A 281 -3.81 21.73 13.52
CA ASP A 281 -3.61 22.11 12.11
C ASP A 281 -4.90 22.64 11.44
N TYR A 282 -6.03 22.81 12.15
CA TYR A 282 -7.30 23.36 11.59
C TYR A 282 -7.59 24.78 12.14
N ILE A 283 -8.15 25.68 11.31
CA ILE A 283 -8.34 27.11 11.67
C ILE A 283 -9.12 27.35 12.97
N ASP A 284 -10.06 26.46 13.32
CA ASP A 284 -10.93 26.57 14.49
C ASP A 284 -10.34 25.94 15.76
N PHE A 285 -9.12 25.43 15.69
CA PHE A 285 -8.43 24.74 16.80
C PHE A 285 -6.92 25.05 16.94
N ASP A 286 -6.31 25.82 16.03
CA ASP A 286 -4.87 26.11 16.03
C ASP A 286 -4.34 26.83 17.30
N GLN A 287 -5.21 27.54 18.01
CA GLN A 287 -4.90 28.22 19.29
C GLN A 287 -5.39 27.48 20.54
N THR A 288 -5.91 26.25 20.39
CA THR A 288 -6.52 25.50 21.49
C THR A 288 -5.47 24.97 22.49
N PRO A 289 -5.76 24.82 23.81
CA PRO A 289 -4.80 24.36 24.80
C PRO A 289 -4.30 22.94 24.55
N SER A 290 -3.14 22.61 25.13
CA SER A 290 -2.61 21.24 25.18
C SER A 290 -3.35 20.45 26.28
N PRO A 291 -3.32 19.10 26.27
CA PRO A 291 -3.94 18.28 27.33
C PRO A 291 -3.51 18.62 28.76
N ASP A 292 -2.30 19.15 28.96
CA ASP A 292 -1.75 19.62 30.24
C ASP A 292 -2.15 21.06 30.61
N GLN A 293 -2.64 21.85 29.64
CA GLN A 293 -2.95 23.27 29.82
C GLN A 293 -4.44 23.55 30.09
N GLY A 294 -5.32 22.66 29.62
CA GLY A 294 -6.77 22.77 29.83
C GLY A 294 -7.58 22.02 28.79
N PRO A 295 -8.90 21.89 28.98
CA PRO A 295 -9.79 21.25 28.02
C PRO A 295 -10.19 22.17 26.87
N LEU A 296 -10.72 21.57 25.81
CA LEU A 296 -11.60 22.29 24.87
C LEU A 296 -12.89 22.69 25.58
N ASP A 297 -13.56 23.78 25.17
CA ASP A 297 -14.89 24.08 25.70
C ASP A 297 -15.92 23.00 25.32
N GLU A 298 -16.99 22.84 26.11
CA GLU A 298 -17.95 21.75 25.89
C GLU A 298 -18.59 21.77 24.50
N ALA A 299 -18.85 22.95 23.93
CA ALA A 299 -19.44 23.08 22.60
C ALA A 299 -18.48 22.63 21.50
N GLN A 300 -17.18 22.91 21.63
CA GLN A 300 -16.12 22.34 20.80
C GLN A 300 -16.06 20.81 20.92
N GLN A 301 -16.11 20.27 22.15
CA GLN A 301 -16.06 18.83 22.38
C GLN A 301 -17.27 18.14 21.72
N ARG A 302 -18.50 18.59 21.99
CA ARG A 302 -19.73 18.02 21.38
C ARG A 302 -19.73 18.19 19.86
N ARG A 303 -19.23 19.30 19.32
CA ARG A 303 -19.09 19.50 17.85
C ARG A 303 -18.15 18.46 17.22
N LEU A 304 -16.99 18.20 17.84
CA LEU A 304 -16.05 17.18 17.36
C LEU A 304 -16.61 15.76 17.51
N LYS A 305 -17.24 15.41 18.64
CA LYS A 305 -17.88 14.10 18.83
C LYS A 305 -18.99 13.86 17.81
N HIS A 306 -19.87 14.84 17.60
CA HIS A 306 -20.91 14.77 16.56
C HIS A 306 -20.29 14.52 15.18
N GLY A 307 -19.25 15.27 14.81
CA GLY A 307 -18.56 15.06 13.54
C GLY A 307 -17.95 13.66 13.39
N TYR A 308 -17.37 13.11 14.46
CA TYR A 308 -16.87 11.73 14.46
C TYR A 308 -18.01 10.73 14.28
N TYR A 309 -19.10 10.84 15.05
CA TYR A 309 -20.26 9.94 14.98
C TYR A 309 -20.94 9.98 13.60
N ALA A 310 -21.17 11.17 13.03
CA ALA A 310 -21.64 11.33 11.65
C ALA A 310 -20.67 10.69 10.63
N SER A 311 -19.36 10.82 10.86
CA SER A 311 -18.35 10.21 9.99
C SER A 311 -18.33 8.68 10.06
N VAL A 312 -18.63 8.08 11.23
CA VAL A 312 -18.75 6.62 11.39
C VAL A 312 -20.01 6.11 10.69
N SER A 313 -21.18 6.73 10.90
CA SER A 313 -22.42 6.32 10.22
C SER A 313 -22.37 6.45 8.70
N PHE A 314 -21.62 7.43 8.20
CA PHE A 314 -21.35 7.55 6.77
C PHE A 314 -20.54 6.37 6.23
N ILE A 315 -19.47 5.97 6.92
CA ILE A 315 -18.70 4.78 6.52
C ILE A 315 -19.50 3.49 6.69
N ASP A 316 -20.33 3.39 7.73
CA ASP A 316 -21.25 2.26 7.94
C ASP A 316 -22.17 2.05 6.72
N SER A 317 -22.81 3.10 6.20
CA SER A 317 -23.65 2.99 5.00
C SER A 317 -22.87 2.54 3.75
N LEU A 318 -21.64 3.02 3.55
CA LEU A 318 -20.79 2.63 2.42
C LEU A 318 -20.30 1.17 2.54
N ILE A 319 -20.09 0.68 3.77
CA ILE A 319 -19.85 -0.74 4.05
C ILE A 319 -21.11 -1.55 3.75
N GLY A 320 -22.29 -1.04 4.11
CA GLY A 320 -23.59 -1.59 3.71
C GLY A 320 -23.74 -1.75 2.19
N GLU A 321 -23.35 -0.74 1.41
CA GLU A 321 -23.33 -0.82 -0.06
C GLU A 321 -22.36 -1.88 -0.60
N LEU A 322 -21.14 -1.96 -0.04
CA LEU A 322 -20.14 -2.96 -0.44
C LEU A 322 -20.61 -4.40 -0.15
N LEU A 323 -21.15 -4.64 1.05
CA LEU A 323 -21.67 -5.95 1.45
C LEU A 323 -22.91 -6.32 0.64
N GLY A 324 -23.86 -5.38 0.47
CA GLY A 324 -25.04 -5.59 -0.35
C GLY A 324 -24.71 -5.90 -1.82
N ARG A 325 -23.65 -5.30 -2.38
CA ARG A 325 -23.15 -5.65 -3.72
C ARG A 325 -22.54 -7.04 -3.77
N LEU A 326 -21.75 -7.41 -2.76
CA LEU A 326 -21.14 -8.74 -2.66
C LEU A 326 -22.20 -9.85 -2.64
N ASP A 327 -23.27 -9.64 -1.87
CA ASP A 327 -24.40 -10.55 -1.76
C ASP A 327 -25.22 -10.58 -3.06
N ALA A 328 -25.49 -9.42 -3.68
CA ALA A 328 -26.22 -9.32 -4.96
C ALA A 328 -25.47 -9.97 -6.15
N LEU A 329 -24.14 -10.06 -6.09
CA LEU A 329 -23.32 -10.78 -7.08
C LEU A 329 -23.20 -12.29 -6.79
N GLY A 330 -23.82 -12.80 -5.72
CA GLY A 330 -23.71 -14.20 -5.32
C GLY A 330 -22.31 -14.61 -4.84
N LEU A 331 -21.50 -13.64 -4.38
CA LEU A 331 -20.11 -13.86 -3.96
C LEU A 331 -19.95 -14.10 -2.46
N ALA A 332 -21.00 -13.89 -1.66
CA ALA A 332 -20.98 -13.98 -0.19
C ALA A 332 -20.36 -15.28 0.33
N ASP A 333 -20.86 -16.42 -0.14
CA ASP A 333 -20.42 -17.76 0.28
C ASP A 333 -19.02 -18.16 -0.25
N LYS A 334 -18.42 -17.32 -1.10
CA LYS A 334 -17.09 -17.53 -1.68
C LYS A 334 -16.08 -16.47 -1.25
N THR A 335 -16.43 -15.57 -0.33
CA THR A 335 -15.61 -14.40 0.00
C THR A 335 -15.39 -14.27 1.51
N ILE A 336 -14.12 -14.29 1.93
CA ILE A 336 -13.70 -13.87 3.26
C ILE A 336 -13.86 -12.35 3.33
N VAL A 337 -14.55 -11.84 4.36
CA VAL A 337 -14.65 -10.40 4.62
C VAL A 337 -13.87 -10.09 5.89
N VAL A 338 -12.96 -9.13 5.81
CA VAL A 338 -12.24 -8.57 6.96
C VAL A 338 -12.59 -7.10 7.08
N LEU A 339 -13.08 -6.67 8.24
CA LEU A 339 -13.19 -5.26 8.63
C LEU A 339 -12.21 -5.00 9.76
N TRP A 340 -11.36 -3.99 9.60
CA TRP A 340 -10.37 -3.59 10.61
C TRP A 340 -10.14 -2.07 10.59
N SER A 341 -9.61 -1.54 11.70
CA SER A 341 -9.08 -0.18 11.79
C SER A 341 -7.58 -0.19 12.01
N ASP A 342 -6.87 0.84 11.55
CA ASP A 342 -5.43 0.94 11.74
C ASP A 342 -5.01 1.41 13.14
N HIS A 343 -5.87 2.14 13.86
CA HIS A 343 -5.72 2.42 15.30
C HIS A 343 -7.00 3.06 15.87
N GLY A 344 -7.09 3.13 17.20
CA GLY A 344 -8.16 3.82 17.92
C GLY A 344 -8.05 5.36 17.85
N TRP A 345 -8.86 6.04 18.67
CA TRP A 345 -9.02 7.50 18.63
C TRP A 345 -9.64 8.08 19.91
N LYS A 346 -9.10 9.21 20.40
CA LYS A 346 -9.64 9.97 21.54
C LYS A 346 -10.62 11.07 21.11
N LEU A 347 -11.73 11.13 21.83
CA LEU A 347 -12.86 12.06 21.73
C LEU A 347 -13.04 12.86 23.04
N GLY A 348 -11.92 13.26 23.65
CA GLY A 348 -11.86 13.97 24.94
C GLY A 348 -11.33 13.10 26.09
N GLU A 349 -11.22 11.77 25.90
CA GLU A 349 -10.59 10.90 26.90
C GLU A 349 -9.16 11.36 27.18
N HIS A 350 -8.78 11.32 28.45
CA HIS A 350 -7.53 11.86 28.98
C HIS A 350 -7.25 13.35 28.70
N ASN A 351 -8.31 14.15 28.57
CA ASN A 351 -8.24 15.54 28.11
C ASN A 351 -7.55 15.71 26.75
N SER A 352 -7.67 14.71 25.88
CA SER A 352 -6.92 14.62 24.63
C SER A 352 -7.81 14.20 23.45
N TRP A 353 -7.29 14.46 22.26
CA TRP A 353 -7.94 14.22 20.98
C TRP A 353 -6.96 13.57 20.01
N CYS A 354 -7.48 12.95 18.97
CA CYS A 354 -6.70 12.20 17.98
C CYS A 354 -6.07 10.91 18.58
N LYS A 355 -5.04 10.37 17.94
CA LYS A 355 -4.36 9.11 18.29
C LYS A 355 -3.04 9.33 19.07
N GLN A 356 -2.00 8.55 18.79
CA GLN A 356 -0.59 8.79 19.16
C GLN A 356 -0.12 8.53 20.59
N THR A 357 -0.80 7.73 21.39
CA THR A 357 -0.33 7.24 22.70
C THR A 357 -0.16 5.72 22.70
N ASN A 358 0.26 5.16 23.84
CA ASN A 358 0.30 3.71 24.06
C ASN A 358 -0.94 3.18 24.82
N TYR A 359 -1.93 4.03 25.08
CA TYR A 359 -3.14 3.70 25.87
C TYR A 359 -4.13 2.84 25.08
N GLU A 360 -4.99 2.14 25.81
CA GLU A 360 -6.05 1.27 25.30
C GLU A 360 -6.89 1.95 24.22
N ILE A 361 -7.33 3.19 24.46
CA ILE A 361 -8.22 3.97 23.59
C ILE A 361 -7.60 4.32 22.22
N ASP A 362 -6.28 4.30 22.12
CA ASP A 362 -5.53 4.50 20.87
C ASP A 362 -5.05 3.18 20.25
N ALA A 363 -4.82 2.15 21.06
CA ALA A 363 -4.24 0.89 20.61
C ALA A 363 -5.29 -0.16 20.20
N ARG A 364 -6.43 -0.22 20.90
CA ARG A 364 -7.54 -1.16 20.64
C ARG A 364 -8.35 -0.70 19.43
N VAL A 365 -8.68 -1.65 18.56
CA VAL A 365 -9.38 -1.40 17.28
C VAL A 365 -10.54 -2.37 17.09
N PRO A 366 -11.56 -2.01 16.28
CA PRO A 366 -12.48 -2.98 15.74
C PRO A 366 -11.75 -3.99 14.84
N LEU A 367 -12.05 -5.27 15.01
CA LEU A 367 -11.73 -6.33 14.07
C LEU A 367 -12.92 -7.29 13.95
N ILE A 368 -13.38 -7.53 12.73
CA ILE A 368 -14.46 -8.47 12.41
C ILE A 368 -14.01 -9.31 11.20
N ILE A 369 -14.10 -10.64 11.30
CA ILE A 369 -13.74 -11.54 10.20
C ILE A 369 -14.87 -12.53 9.92
N ARG A 370 -15.45 -12.46 8.71
CA ARG A 370 -16.37 -13.46 8.18
C ARG A 370 -15.61 -14.39 7.25
N LYS A 371 -15.53 -15.67 7.57
CA LYS A 371 -15.05 -16.71 6.64
C LYS A 371 -16.21 -17.65 6.32
N PRO A 372 -16.59 -17.87 5.04
CA PRO A 372 -17.67 -18.78 4.69
C PRO A 372 -17.48 -20.18 5.30
N GLY A 373 -18.53 -20.72 5.92
CA GLY A 373 -18.52 -22.00 6.61
C GLY A 373 -17.67 -22.07 7.89
N ALA A 374 -17.20 -20.95 8.46
CA ALA A 374 -16.56 -20.95 9.78
C ALA A 374 -17.59 -21.15 10.90
N ALA A 375 -17.33 -22.08 11.83
CA ALA A 375 -18.21 -22.38 12.94
C ALA A 375 -18.28 -21.25 14.00
N GLY A 376 -17.29 -20.36 14.02
CA GLY A 376 -17.31 -19.17 14.87
C GLY A 376 -18.23 -18.04 14.38
N ASN A 377 -18.71 -18.04 13.13
CA ASN A 377 -19.53 -16.95 12.61
C ASN A 377 -20.78 -16.71 13.46
N GLY A 378 -21.06 -15.44 13.78
CA GLY A 378 -22.13 -15.02 14.69
C GLY A 378 -21.76 -15.07 16.18
N GLN A 379 -20.49 -15.27 16.52
CA GLN A 379 -19.98 -15.26 17.89
C GLN A 379 -18.86 -14.22 18.08
N ALA A 380 -18.63 -13.83 19.34
CA ALA A 380 -17.52 -12.98 19.73
C ALA A 380 -16.40 -13.78 20.41
N THR A 381 -15.17 -13.26 20.35
CA THR A 381 -14.03 -13.74 21.14
C THR A 381 -13.38 -12.60 21.93
N SER A 382 -13.08 -12.88 23.19
CA SER A 382 -12.34 -12.01 24.11
C SER A 382 -10.83 -12.31 24.12
N ALA A 383 -10.35 -13.10 23.15
CA ALA A 383 -8.94 -13.37 22.91
C ALA A 383 -8.16 -12.09 22.59
N LEU A 384 -6.95 -11.97 23.15
CA LEU A 384 -5.99 -10.92 22.81
C LEU A 384 -5.36 -11.21 21.45
N VAL A 385 -5.62 -10.33 20.47
CA VAL A 385 -5.11 -10.48 19.10
C VAL A 385 -4.47 -9.18 18.61
N GLU A 386 -3.63 -9.28 17.59
CA GLU A 386 -2.81 -8.20 17.07
C GLU A 386 -3.05 -8.04 15.56
N LEU A 387 -3.10 -6.81 15.03
CA LEU A 387 -3.32 -6.63 13.58
C LEU A 387 -2.23 -7.25 12.69
N VAL A 388 -1.02 -7.48 13.21
CA VAL A 388 0.07 -8.20 12.51
C VAL A 388 -0.31 -9.66 12.19
N ASP A 389 -1.28 -10.23 12.93
CA ASP A 389 -1.82 -11.58 12.75
C ASP A 389 -2.66 -11.72 11.47
N LEU A 390 -3.14 -10.61 10.88
CA LEU A 390 -4.03 -10.66 9.71
C LEU A 390 -3.39 -11.28 8.48
N TYR A 391 -2.08 -11.12 8.30
CA TYR A 391 -1.35 -11.72 7.17
C TYR A 391 -1.26 -13.26 7.30
N PRO A 392 -0.69 -13.86 8.37
CA PRO A 392 -0.68 -15.32 8.50
C PRO A 392 -2.10 -15.91 8.54
N THR A 393 -3.07 -15.19 9.13
CA THR A 393 -4.50 -15.57 9.08
C THR A 393 -5.01 -15.69 7.65
N LEU A 394 -4.80 -14.67 6.81
CA LEU A 394 -5.28 -14.70 5.44
C LEU A 394 -4.55 -15.71 4.57
N CYS A 395 -3.27 -16.01 4.83
CA CYS A 395 -2.59 -17.16 4.22
C CYS A 395 -3.32 -18.47 4.56
N GLU A 396 -3.58 -18.76 5.84
CA GLU A 396 -4.24 -20.00 6.24
C GLU A 396 -5.69 -20.11 5.72
N LEU A 397 -6.50 -19.05 5.87
CA LEU A 397 -7.90 -19.05 5.43
C LEU A 397 -8.05 -19.17 3.89
N THR A 398 -7.01 -18.84 3.12
CA THR A 398 -6.96 -19.00 1.66
C THR A 398 -6.24 -20.28 1.19
N GLY A 399 -5.75 -21.11 2.13
CA GLY A 399 -5.01 -22.34 1.83
C GLY A 399 -3.62 -22.11 1.24
N LEU A 400 -2.98 -20.99 1.57
CA LEU A 400 -1.67 -20.59 1.07
C LEU A 400 -0.56 -20.80 2.13
N PRO A 401 0.69 -21.06 1.72
CA PRO A 401 1.79 -21.29 2.64
C PRO A 401 2.15 -20.00 3.40
N ILE A 402 2.12 -20.04 4.74
CA ILE A 402 2.51 -18.91 5.57
C ILE A 402 4.02 -18.61 5.39
N PRO A 403 4.42 -17.39 5.00
CA PRO A 403 5.84 -17.02 4.94
C PRO A 403 6.52 -17.13 6.30
N SER A 404 7.73 -17.71 6.35
CA SER A 404 8.47 -17.94 7.61
C SER A 404 9.01 -16.67 8.28
N ALA A 405 8.87 -15.51 7.64
CA ALA A 405 9.38 -14.23 8.14
C ALA A 405 8.33 -13.40 8.91
N LEU A 406 7.08 -13.84 8.99
CA LEU A 406 6.01 -13.07 9.65
C LEU A 406 6.15 -13.13 11.19
N GLU A 407 5.77 -12.04 11.87
CA GLU A 407 5.91 -11.82 13.31
C GLU A 407 4.55 -11.79 14.07
N GLY A 408 3.52 -12.32 13.42
CA GLY A 408 2.18 -12.56 13.97
C GLY A 408 1.77 -14.03 13.85
N GLU A 409 0.66 -14.39 14.48
CA GLU A 409 0.14 -15.77 14.55
C GLU A 409 -1.23 -15.85 13.86
N SER A 410 -1.56 -16.97 13.21
CA SER A 410 -2.85 -17.10 12.53
C SER A 410 -4.03 -17.14 13.51
N LEU A 411 -5.05 -16.32 13.25
CA LEU A 411 -6.32 -16.30 13.98
C LEU A 411 -7.31 -17.35 13.48
N ALA A 412 -6.98 -18.13 12.45
CA ALA A 412 -7.87 -19.16 11.90
C ALA A 412 -8.42 -20.16 12.95
N PRO A 413 -7.67 -20.56 14.00
CA PRO A 413 -8.24 -21.33 15.12
C PRO A 413 -9.42 -20.61 15.78
N LEU A 414 -9.32 -19.30 16.06
CA LEU A 414 -10.39 -18.50 16.68
C LEU A 414 -11.61 -18.34 15.75
N LEU A 415 -11.45 -18.52 14.43
CA LEU A 415 -12.58 -18.62 13.51
C LEU A 415 -13.29 -19.98 13.55
N ALA A 416 -12.58 -21.05 13.95
CA ALA A 416 -13.16 -22.37 14.14
C ALA A 416 -13.83 -22.49 15.53
N ASP A 417 -13.14 -22.05 16.59
CA ASP A 417 -13.65 -21.97 17.96
C ASP A 417 -13.27 -20.63 18.63
N PRO A 418 -14.17 -19.64 18.65
CA PRO A 418 -13.98 -18.36 19.34
C PRO A 418 -13.77 -18.46 20.86
N LYS A 419 -14.01 -19.63 21.47
CA LYS A 419 -13.98 -19.85 22.94
C LYS A 419 -12.80 -20.68 23.41
N GLN A 420 -11.90 -21.11 22.52
CA GLN A 420 -10.69 -21.83 22.92
C GLN A 420 -9.77 -20.96 23.79
N SER A 421 -8.88 -21.58 24.57
CA SER A 421 -7.88 -20.82 25.33
C SER A 421 -6.91 -20.11 24.38
N TRP A 422 -6.61 -18.84 24.67
CA TRP A 422 -5.74 -17.99 23.87
C TRP A 422 -4.82 -17.15 24.76
N GLU A 423 -3.83 -17.82 25.34
CA GLU A 423 -2.96 -17.28 26.39
C GLU A 423 -1.70 -16.59 25.81
N ARG A 424 -1.90 -15.46 25.12
CA ARG A 424 -0.79 -14.54 24.76
C ARG A 424 -1.13 -13.07 25.02
N PRO A 425 -0.15 -12.22 25.36
CA PRO A 425 -0.33 -10.78 25.38
C PRO A 425 -0.38 -10.18 23.96
N ALA A 426 -0.91 -8.96 23.86
CA ALA A 426 -0.83 -8.13 22.66
C ALA A 426 0.13 -6.94 22.88
N PHE A 427 0.83 -6.50 21.83
CA PHE A 427 1.86 -5.47 21.95
C PHE A 427 1.64 -4.27 21.03
N ASN A 428 1.96 -3.09 21.55
CA ASN A 428 2.08 -1.88 20.76
C ASN A 428 3.25 -1.02 21.24
N GLN A 429 3.73 -0.10 20.42
CA GLN A 429 4.81 0.81 20.79
C GLN A 429 4.52 2.22 20.29
N PHE A 430 5.19 3.24 20.86
CA PHE A 430 5.12 4.61 20.35
C PHE A 430 6.38 5.42 20.65
N ARG A 431 6.85 6.20 19.67
CA ARG A 431 8.07 7.03 19.80
C ARG A 431 7.78 8.41 20.41
N ARG A 432 8.71 8.90 21.24
CA ARG A 432 8.71 10.28 21.76
C ARG A 432 10.07 10.95 21.56
N GLN A 433 10.08 12.27 21.70
CA GLN A 433 11.27 13.11 21.70
C GLN A 433 11.12 14.04 22.91
N VAL A 434 11.98 13.87 23.91
CA VAL A 434 11.91 14.61 25.19
C VAL A 434 13.28 15.21 25.44
N ASP A 435 13.39 16.53 25.48
CA ASP A 435 14.65 17.27 25.70
C ASP A 435 15.82 16.86 24.78
N GLY A 436 15.50 16.40 23.57
CA GLY A 436 16.48 15.92 22.58
C GLY A 436 16.79 14.41 22.66
N GLU A 437 16.26 13.72 23.66
CA GLU A 437 16.40 12.27 23.82
C GLU A 437 15.33 11.49 23.05
N PRO A 438 15.73 10.47 22.26
CA PRO A 438 14.82 9.64 21.50
C PRO A 438 14.26 8.54 22.40
N LEU A 439 13.00 8.64 22.80
CA LEU A 439 12.33 7.61 23.59
C LEU A 439 11.47 6.69 22.72
N MET A 440 11.32 5.43 23.14
CA MET A 440 10.31 4.51 22.64
C MET A 440 9.59 3.89 23.83
N GLY A 441 8.27 4.06 23.91
CA GLY A 441 7.42 3.34 24.84
C GLY A 441 7.02 2.01 24.22
N TYR A 442 7.34 0.88 24.84
CA TYR A 442 6.82 -0.44 24.50
C TYR A 442 5.71 -0.78 25.48
N ALA A 443 4.56 -1.23 24.98
CA ALA A 443 3.39 -1.55 25.76
C ALA A 443 2.96 -3.00 25.53
N MET A 444 2.59 -3.67 26.61
CA MET A 444 2.07 -5.04 26.63
C MET A 444 0.70 -5.03 27.32
N ARG A 445 -0.32 -5.53 26.62
CA ARG A 445 -1.64 -5.79 27.18
C ARG A 445 -1.75 -7.29 27.49
N THR A 446 -1.83 -7.64 28.77
CA THR A 446 -2.17 -8.99 29.24
C THR A 446 -3.69 -9.10 29.39
N ASP A 447 -4.23 -10.14 30.06
CA ASP A 447 -5.66 -10.16 30.32
C ASP A 447 -6.11 -8.98 31.21
N ARG A 448 -5.41 -8.80 32.33
CA ARG A 448 -5.74 -7.80 33.36
C ARG A 448 -5.01 -6.47 33.25
N TYR A 449 -3.77 -6.46 32.77
CA TYR A 449 -2.92 -5.27 32.85
C TYR A 449 -2.58 -4.68 31.48
N ARG A 450 -2.35 -3.36 31.44
CA ARG A 450 -1.47 -2.73 30.45
C ARG A 450 -0.19 -2.29 31.15
N TYR A 451 0.94 -2.78 30.68
CA TYR A 451 2.28 -2.47 31.15
C TYR A 451 3.03 -1.68 30.07
N ILE A 452 3.73 -0.60 30.42
CA ILE A 452 4.47 0.24 29.46
C ILE A 452 5.87 0.54 29.99
N GLU A 453 6.90 0.27 29.20
CA GLU A 453 8.28 0.72 29.46
C GLU A 453 8.71 1.78 28.45
N TRP A 454 9.10 2.95 28.92
CA TRP A 454 9.72 3.99 28.11
C TRP A 454 11.23 3.83 28.12
N LEU A 455 11.82 3.39 27.01
CA LEU A 455 13.25 3.24 26.85
C LEU A 455 13.85 4.46 26.15
N ASN A 456 14.97 4.99 26.66
CA ASN A 456 15.85 5.83 25.86
C ASN A 456 16.52 4.95 24.80
N ARG A 457 16.17 5.16 23.52
CA ARG A 457 16.66 4.32 22.42
C ARG A 457 18.18 4.37 22.26
N ARG A 458 18.83 5.46 22.67
CA ARG A 458 20.29 5.63 22.55
C ARG A 458 21.07 4.83 23.58
N THR A 459 20.55 4.72 24.81
CA THR A 459 21.24 4.00 25.92
C THR A 459 20.65 2.61 26.19
N GLY A 460 19.43 2.33 25.74
CA GLY A 460 18.66 1.13 26.08
C GLY A 460 18.06 1.14 27.48
N GLN A 461 18.23 2.23 28.25
CA GLN A 461 17.75 2.32 29.63
C GLN A 461 16.25 2.64 29.67
N VAL A 462 15.52 1.97 30.57
CA VAL A 462 14.17 2.37 30.98
C VAL A 462 14.26 3.71 31.72
N VAL A 463 13.49 4.71 31.28
CA VAL A 463 13.43 6.06 31.88
C VAL A 463 12.09 6.35 32.57
N ALA A 464 11.05 5.59 32.25
CA ALA A 464 9.76 5.62 32.96
C ALA A 464 9.01 4.30 32.72
N THR A 465 8.14 3.95 33.67
CA THR A 465 7.30 2.75 33.61
C THR A 465 5.86 3.13 33.96
N GLU A 466 4.90 2.53 33.26
CA GLU A 466 3.47 2.68 33.54
C GLU A 466 2.79 1.32 33.71
N LEU A 467 1.83 1.23 34.62
CA LEU A 467 1.02 0.04 34.87
C LEU A 467 -0.43 0.45 35.12
N TYR A 468 -1.36 -0.14 34.38
CA TYR A 468 -2.80 0.09 34.50
C TYR A 468 -3.53 -1.23 34.72
N ASP A 469 -4.38 -1.31 35.75
CA ASP A 469 -5.17 -2.50 36.12
C ASP A 469 -6.59 -2.39 35.56
N HIS A 470 -6.85 -3.04 34.42
CA HIS A 470 -8.12 -2.92 33.69
C HIS A 470 -9.31 -3.51 34.45
N HIS A 471 -9.10 -4.34 35.48
CA HIS A 471 -10.19 -4.85 36.31
C HIS A 471 -10.69 -3.80 37.32
N ARG A 472 -9.87 -2.80 37.63
CA ARG A 472 -10.19 -1.72 38.59
C ARG A 472 -10.35 -0.36 37.91
N ASP A 473 -9.63 -0.14 36.83
CA ASP A 473 -9.53 1.12 36.10
C ASP A 473 -9.41 0.84 34.57
N PRO A 474 -10.48 0.35 33.92
CA PRO A 474 -10.48 0.08 32.47
C PRO A 474 -10.33 1.34 31.61
N GLY A 475 -10.43 2.53 32.23
CA GLY A 475 -10.21 3.81 31.58
C GLY A 475 -8.79 4.36 31.73
N GLU A 476 -7.84 3.58 32.25
CA GLU A 476 -6.40 3.93 32.37
C GLU A 476 -6.14 5.30 33.04
N ASN A 477 -6.91 5.62 34.09
CA ASN A 477 -6.93 6.91 34.76
C ASN A 477 -5.82 7.10 35.80
N SER A 478 -5.20 6.02 36.27
CA SER A 478 -4.13 6.06 37.28
C SER A 478 -3.02 5.05 36.97
N ASN A 479 -1.81 5.57 36.72
CA ASN A 479 -0.60 4.74 36.66
C ASN A 479 -0.26 4.24 38.07
N VAL A 480 -0.29 2.93 38.29
CA VAL A 480 0.05 2.29 39.57
C VAL A 480 1.45 1.69 39.62
N ALA A 481 2.33 1.97 38.65
CA ALA A 481 3.71 1.45 38.65
C ALA A 481 4.57 1.99 39.82
N GLY A 482 4.22 3.13 40.41
CA GLY A 482 4.91 3.68 41.59
C GLY A 482 4.44 3.11 42.94
N VAL A 483 3.54 2.12 42.94
CA VAL A 483 3.00 1.49 44.16
C VAL A 483 3.90 0.32 44.54
N ALA A 484 4.42 0.31 45.77
CA ALA A 484 5.44 -0.64 46.22
C ALA A 484 4.97 -2.11 46.13
N GLU A 485 3.69 -2.36 46.39
CA GLU A 485 3.06 -3.67 46.29
C GLU A 485 3.07 -4.26 44.86
N ASN A 486 3.33 -3.44 43.84
CA ASN A 486 3.44 -3.88 42.45
C ASN A 486 4.88 -4.23 42.01
N GLU A 487 5.91 -4.04 42.84
CA GLU A 487 7.32 -4.21 42.42
C GLU A 487 7.60 -5.58 41.78
N SER A 488 7.21 -6.68 42.44
CA SER A 488 7.38 -8.04 41.88
C SER A 488 6.56 -8.30 40.61
N LEU A 489 5.40 -7.64 40.48
CA LEU A 489 4.55 -7.73 39.28
C LEU A 489 5.18 -6.96 38.11
N LEU A 490 5.82 -5.81 38.35
CA LEU A 490 6.54 -5.07 37.32
C LEU A 490 7.73 -5.88 36.80
N GLU A 491 8.47 -6.58 37.67
CA GLU A 491 9.53 -7.49 37.23
C GLU A 491 9.00 -8.68 36.40
N GLU A 492 7.85 -9.24 36.79
CA GLU A 492 7.20 -10.32 36.05
C GLU A 492 6.78 -9.86 34.64
N LEU A 493 6.12 -8.70 34.54
CA LEU A 493 5.68 -8.11 33.29
C LEU A 493 6.86 -7.67 32.40
N HIS A 494 7.95 -7.17 33.00
CA HIS A 494 9.23 -6.91 32.31
C HIS A 494 9.78 -8.19 31.67
N ARG A 495 9.92 -9.26 32.47
CA ARG A 495 10.40 -10.57 31.97
C ARG A 495 9.51 -11.14 30.88
N GLN A 496 8.18 -11.03 31.03
CA GLN A 496 7.22 -11.49 30.04
C GLN A 496 7.35 -10.69 28.73
N MET A 497 7.35 -9.35 28.80
CA MET A 497 7.45 -8.49 27.62
C MET A 497 8.71 -8.80 26.79
N TRP A 498 9.87 -8.86 27.44
CA TRP A 498 11.16 -9.06 26.77
C TRP A 498 11.52 -10.51 26.48
N ALA A 499 10.73 -11.48 26.96
CA ALA A 499 10.79 -12.87 26.49
C ALA A 499 10.02 -13.08 25.17
N THR A 500 8.99 -12.26 24.90
CA THR A 500 8.16 -12.37 23.68
C THR A 500 8.58 -11.41 22.58
N LEU A 501 8.92 -10.16 22.90
CA LEU A 501 9.34 -9.18 21.88
C LEU A 501 10.81 -9.39 21.45
N PRO A 502 11.14 -9.20 20.15
CA PRO A 502 12.52 -9.13 19.72
C PRO A 502 13.25 -7.94 20.39
N PRO A 503 14.56 -8.03 20.63
CA PRO A 503 15.32 -6.96 21.28
C PRO A 503 15.29 -5.69 20.42
N PRO A 504 15.13 -4.49 21.04
CA PRO A 504 15.02 -3.23 20.30
C PRO A 504 16.19 -3.00 19.33
N PRO A 505 15.93 -2.53 18.10
CA PRO A 505 16.99 -2.27 17.13
C PRO A 505 17.86 -1.12 17.62
N LYS A 506 19.18 -1.35 17.65
CA LYS A 506 20.18 -0.35 18.07
C LYS A 506 19.92 0.99 17.40
N TYR A 507 19.81 2.04 18.21
CA TYR A 507 19.53 3.38 17.70
C TYR A 507 20.67 3.88 16.83
N SER A 508 20.41 3.96 15.53
CA SER A 508 21.15 4.80 14.61
C SER A 508 20.41 6.12 14.46
N VAL A 509 21.16 7.23 14.44
CA VAL A 509 20.64 8.49 13.90
C VAL A 509 20.47 8.25 12.41
N GLN A 510 19.27 7.87 11.97
CA GLN A 510 18.96 7.91 10.55
C GLN A 510 19.17 9.36 10.10
N PRO A 511 20.01 9.61 9.08
CA PRO A 511 20.17 10.96 8.57
C PRO A 511 18.79 11.43 8.14
N LYS A 512 18.36 12.62 8.61
CA LYS A 512 17.12 13.23 8.13
C LYS A 512 17.11 13.13 6.61
N PRO A 513 16.08 12.56 5.96
CA PRO A 513 16.00 12.57 4.52
C PRO A 513 16.14 14.04 4.11
N ARG A 514 17.23 14.34 3.39
CA ARG A 514 17.49 15.71 3.00
C ARG A 514 16.34 16.11 2.10
N PRO A 515 15.76 17.32 2.26
CA PRO A 515 14.98 17.89 1.16
C PRO A 515 15.89 17.83 -0.07
N GLU A 516 15.36 17.41 -1.22
CA GLU A 516 16.17 17.22 -2.44
C GLU A 516 16.93 18.50 -2.85
N SER A 517 16.48 19.66 -2.37
CA SER A 517 17.13 20.97 -2.48
C SER A 517 18.41 21.20 -1.65
N ALA A 518 18.88 20.25 -0.82
CA ALA A 518 19.91 20.50 0.20
C ALA A 518 21.12 19.53 0.21
N ILE A 519 21.53 18.96 -0.93
CA ILE A 519 22.73 18.10 -1.02
C ILE A 519 23.94 18.82 -1.63
N GLY A 520 24.66 19.63 -0.83
CA GLY A 520 25.92 20.24 -1.28
C GLY A 520 26.91 20.60 -0.16
N LYS A 521 28.19 20.16 -0.34
CA LYS A 521 29.39 20.45 0.50
C LYS A 521 29.37 19.77 1.90
N ARG A 522 30.46 19.38 2.59
CA ARG A 522 31.93 19.13 2.40
C ARG A 522 32.42 18.45 3.74
N ARG A 523 33.58 17.79 3.93
CA ARG A 523 34.48 16.90 3.14
C ARG A 523 35.48 16.24 4.15
N GLY A 524 36.08 15.09 3.87
CA GLY A 524 37.18 14.48 4.65
C GLY A 524 37.97 13.44 3.82
N GLU A 525 39.30 13.45 3.88
CA GLU A 525 40.26 12.77 2.97
C GLU A 525 41.27 11.89 3.78
N PRO A 526 42.28 11.16 3.23
CA PRO A 526 42.75 11.07 1.83
C PRO A 526 43.23 9.69 1.29
N LEU A 527 43.29 9.56 -0.05
CA LEU A 527 44.53 9.28 -0.80
C LEU A 527 44.32 9.61 -2.31
N THR A 528 45.40 9.85 -3.05
CA THR A 528 45.43 10.95 -4.05
C THR A 528 44.92 10.64 -5.46
N MET A 529 43.60 10.70 -5.65
CA MET A 529 42.90 10.67 -6.96
C MET A 529 43.27 11.81 -7.95
N ARG A 530 44.07 12.82 -7.53
CA ARG A 530 44.22 14.12 -8.22
C ARG A 530 44.72 14.05 -9.66
N ARG A 531 45.66 13.15 -9.99
CA ARG A 531 46.20 13.03 -11.37
C ARG A 531 45.26 12.31 -12.35
N ARG A 532 44.35 11.45 -11.86
CA ARG A 532 43.31 10.83 -12.69
C ARG A 532 42.13 11.80 -12.90
N GLN A 533 41.65 12.38 -11.79
CA GLN A 533 40.58 13.37 -11.78
C GLN A 533 40.81 14.60 -12.66
N GLN A 534 42.04 15.10 -12.85
CA GLN A 534 42.24 16.26 -13.73
C GLN A 534 41.96 15.95 -15.21
N ARG A 535 42.23 14.72 -15.66
CA ARG A 535 41.96 14.26 -17.02
C ARG A 535 40.48 13.89 -17.17
N ASP A 536 39.94 13.17 -16.20
CA ASP A 536 38.54 12.73 -16.19
C ASP A 536 37.58 13.93 -16.00
N ALA A 537 37.91 14.91 -15.15
CA ALA A 537 37.09 16.11 -14.95
C ALA A 537 37.16 17.12 -16.11
N GLN A 538 38.07 16.97 -17.07
CA GLN A 538 38.04 17.75 -18.31
C GLN A 538 37.13 17.09 -19.36
N TRP A 539 37.03 15.75 -19.35
CA TRP A 539 36.08 15.00 -20.17
C TRP A 539 34.63 15.10 -19.61
N ILE A 540 34.43 14.90 -18.31
CA ILE A 540 33.13 14.97 -17.62
C ILE A 540 32.51 16.38 -17.76
N ARG A 541 33.29 17.46 -17.67
CA ARG A 541 32.76 18.83 -17.84
C ARG A 541 32.21 19.11 -19.23
N ASN A 542 32.64 18.37 -20.25
CA ASN A 542 32.15 18.54 -21.61
C ASN A 542 30.96 17.61 -21.93
N ASN A 543 30.86 16.45 -21.25
CA ASN A 543 29.94 15.36 -21.61
C ASN A 543 29.00 14.86 -20.47
N ASP A 544 28.87 15.53 -19.31
CA ASP A 544 27.92 15.08 -18.27
C ASP A 544 26.44 15.15 -18.78
N PRO A 545 25.70 14.03 -18.80
CA PRO A 545 24.28 14.01 -19.19
C PRO A 545 23.36 14.84 -18.28
N ARG A 546 23.83 15.24 -17.09
CA ARG A 546 23.11 16.11 -16.13
C ARG A 546 23.56 17.56 -16.20
N ALA A 547 24.53 17.90 -17.06
CA ALA A 547 24.88 19.29 -17.31
C ALA A 547 23.69 20.04 -17.94
N ALA A 548 23.48 21.27 -17.49
CA ALA A 548 22.47 22.16 -18.05
C ALA A 548 22.65 22.32 -19.57
N VAL A 549 21.52 22.41 -20.27
CA VAL A 549 21.45 22.64 -21.71
C VAL A 549 20.63 23.92 -21.90
N PRO A 550 21.18 24.97 -22.54
CA PRO A 550 20.43 26.19 -22.81
C PRO A 550 19.12 25.90 -23.55
N GLY A 551 18.01 26.47 -23.08
CA GLY A 551 16.67 26.21 -23.64
C GLY A 551 16.01 24.90 -23.17
N TYR A 552 16.62 24.17 -22.22
CA TYR A 552 16.05 22.94 -21.64
C TYR A 552 16.20 22.90 -20.11
N MET A 553 15.07 22.73 -19.42
CA MET A 553 15.02 22.43 -17.99
C MET A 553 15.33 20.95 -17.76
N SER A 554 16.28 20.64 -16.86
CA SER A 554 16.56 19.25 -16.45
C SER A 554 15.79 18.89 -15.17
N ARG A 555 15.13 17.73 -15.17
CA ARG A 555 14.38 17.16 -14.04
C ARG A 555 14.73 15.67 -13.91
N ALA A 556 14.78 15.14 -12.69
CA ALA A 556 14.81 13.70 -12.48
C ALA A 556 13.37 13.15 -12.52
N VAL A 557 13.11 12.17 -13.38
CA VAL A 557 11.83 11.44 -13.42
C VAL A 557 12.16 9.97 -13.25
N GLU A 558 11.65 9.36 -12.18
CA GLU A 558 11.97 7.98 -11.80
C GLU A 558 13.48 7.65 -11.68
N GLY A 559 14.34 8.66 -11.54
CA GLY A 559 15.80 8.51 -11.49
C GLY A 559 16.50 8.71 -12.84
N TRP A 560 15.78 8.74 -13.96
CA TRP A 560 16.32 9.13 -15.27
C TRP A 560 16.51 10.65 -15.37
N PRO A 561 17.57 11.12 -16.05
CA PRO A 561 17.73 12.53 -16.38
C PRO A 561 16.83 12.90 -17.56
N VAL A 562 15.74 13.63 -17.29
CA VAL A 562 14.81 14.13 -18.30
C VAL A 562 15.07 15.61 -18.59
N ARG A 563 15.16 15.98 -19.87
CA ARG A 563 15.37 17.34 -20.37
C ARG A 563 14.13 17.82 -21.09
N ILE A 564 13.51 18.90 -20.62
CA ILE A 564 12.26 19.43 -21.14
C ILE A 564 12.53 20.79 -21.77
N SER A 565 12.18 20.99 -23.03
CA SER A 565 12.37 22.28 -23.69
C SER A 565 11.60 23.39 -22.97
N GLU A 566 12.27 24.52 -22.72
CA GLU A 566 11.66 25.71 -22.11
C GLU A 566 10.52 26.27 -22.98
N GLN A 567 10.58 26.07 -24.30
CA GLN A 567 9.50 26.41 -25.22
C GLN A 567 8.22 25.59 -24.94
N LEU A 568 8.35 24.30 -24.63
CA LEU A 568 7.20 23.45 -24.29
C LEU A 568 6.56 23.90 -22.98
N LEU A 569 7.36 24.22 -21.96
CA LEU A 569 6.89 24.77 -20.69
C LEU A 569 6.16 26.12 -20.84
N GLN A 570 6.49 26.91 -21.86
CA GLN A 570 5.84 28.20 -22.15
C GLN A 570 4.60 28.06 -23.04
N THR A 571 4.60 27.14 -24.00
CA THR A 571 3.57 27.07 -25.07
C THR A 571 2.63 25.88 -24.98
N GLN A 572 2.99 24.84 -24.24
CA GLN A 572 2.31 23.54 -24.19
C GLN A 572 2.37 22.93 -22.77
N ALA A 573 2.33 23.78 -21.73
CA ALA A 573 2.59 23.38 -20.34
C ALA A 573 1.75 22.19 -19.84
N GLU A 574 0.44 22.20 -20.12
CA GLU A 574 -0.49 21.16 -19.69
C GLU A 574 -0.19 19.80 -20.34
N ALA A 575 -0.02 19.78 -21.67
CA ALA A 575 0.41 18.59 -22.40
C ALA A 575 1.80 18.10 -21.96
N THR A 576 2.68 19.02 -21.55
CA THR A 576 4.03 18.69 -21.08
C THR A 576 4.02 18.03 -19.71
N GLU A 577 3.26 18.56 -18.73
CA GLU A 577 3.12 17.88 -17.44
C GLU A 577 2.38 16.54 -17.59
N ARG A 578 1.34 16.44 -18.45
CA ARG A 578 0.66 15.17 -18.73
C ARG A 578 1.61 14.13 -19.33
N ALA A 579 2.45 14.53 -20.28
CA ALA A 579 3.48 13.64 -20.83
C ALA A 579 4.55 13.26 -19.80
N LEU A 580 4.87 14.12 -18.82
CA LEU A 580 5.79 13.78 -17.72
C LEU A 580 5.20 12.78 -16.72
N GLU A 581 3.89 12.84 -16.45
CA GLU A 581 3.17 11.82 -15.68
C GLU A 581 3.23 10.46 -16.39
N LEU A 582 2.87 10.43 -17.68
CA LEU A 582 2.91 9.22 -18.49
C LEU A 582 4.32 8.66 -18.67
N LEU A 583 5.34 9.53 -18.82
CA LEU A 583 6.74 9.11 -18.82
C LEU A 583 7.14 8.50 -17.48
N ALA A 584 6.67 9.01 -16.35
CA ALA A 584 6.91 8.39 -15.05
C ALA A 584 6.27 6.99 -14.94
N GLU A 585 5.03 6.81 -15.43
CA GLU A 585 4.36 5.51 -15.48
C GLU A 585 5.10 4.50 -16.38
N GLN A 586 5.57 4.96 -17.54
CA GLN A 586 6.40 4.18 -18.46
C GLN A 586 7.74 3.78 -17.81
N LEU A 587 8.44 4.70 -17.15
CA LEU A 587 9.71 4.42 -16.46
C LEU A 587 9.55 3.55 -15.21
N GLN A 588 8.41 3.61 -14.52
CA GLN A 588 8.04 2.62 -13.50
C GLN A 588 7.82 1.23 -14.12
N THR A 589 7.26 1.16 -15.33
CA THR A 589 7.14 -0.10 -16.08
C THR A 589 8.51 -0.64 -16.48
N VAL A 590 9.42 0.20 -17.02
CA VAL A 590 10.83 -0.17 -17.31
C VAL A 590 11.50 -0.81 -16.09
N LYS A 591 11.42 -0.17 -14.91
CA LYS A 591 11.96 -0.71 -13.65
C LYS A 591 11.35 -2.05 -13.20
N ARG A 592 10.08 -2.29 -13.55
CA ARG A 592 9.32 -3.47 -13.13
C ARG A 592 9.60 -4.70 -13.99
N VAL A 593 9.80 -4.52 -15.30
CA VAL A 593 9.87 -5.63 -16.25
C VAL A 593 11.28 -5.93 -16.76
N LEU A 594 12.17 -4.94 -16.81
CA LEU A 594 13.57 -5.17 -17.18
C LEU A 594 14.40 -5.66 -15.98
N PRO A 595 15.37 -6.57 -16.16
CA PRO A 595 16.28 -6.97 -15.09
C PRO A 595 17.05 -5.78 -14.50
N GLU A 596 17.26 -5.78 -13.19
CA GLU A 596 17.95 -4.69 -12.46
C GLU A 596 19.32 -4.34 -13.06
N THR A 597 20.06 -5.34 -13.56
CA THR A 597 21.36 -5.16 -14.21
C THR A 597 21.27 -4.46 -15.56
N ALA A 598 20.11 -4.51 -16.23
CA ALA A 598 19.83 -3.71 -17.43
C ALA A 598 19.38 -2.30 -17.04
N VAL A 599 18.47 -2.16 -16.06
CA VAL A 599 18.02 -0.86 -15.53
C VAL A 599 19.21 -0.03 -15.04
N ALA A 600 20.15 -0.62 -14.31
CA ALA A 600 21.35 0.05 -13.81
C ALA A 600 22.30 0.56 -14.91
N LYS A 601 22.23 0.01 -16.12
CA LYS A 601 22.98 0.50 -17.29
C LYS A 601 22.20 1.56 -18.08
N LEU A 602 20.87 1.55 -17.99
CA LEU A 602 19.97 2.44 -18.72
C LEU A 602 19.58 3.70 -17.93
N ILE A 603 19.74 3.71 -16.60
CA ILE A 603 19.31 4.79 -15.71
C ILE A 603 19.94 6.16 -16.02
N ASP A 604 21.14 6.18 -16.59
CA ASP A 604 21.87 7.41 -16.97
C ASP A 604 21.58 7.88 -18.42
N VAL A 605 20.80 7.12 -19.21
CA VAL A 605 20.42 7.49 -20.59
C VAL A 605 19.47 8.68 -20.56
N PRO A 606 19.81 9.85 -21.16
CA PRO A 606 18.93 11.01 -21.08
C PRO A 606 17.71 10.87 -21.97
N ILE A 607 16.57 11.33 -21.46
CA ILE A 607 15.31 11.41 -22.19
C ILE A 607 14.98 12.88 -22.43
N TRP A 608 14.67 13.25 -23.67
CA TRP A 608 14.39 14.64 -24.05
C TRP A 608 12.94 14.79 -24.49
N PHE A 609 12.29 15.86 -24.04
CA PHE A 609 11.02 16.36 -24.54
C PHE A 609 11.30 17.61 -25.36
N SER A 610 11.08 17.51 -26.67
CA SER A 610 11.42 18.54 -27.65
C SER A 610 10.18 19.03 -28.41
N PRO A 611 10.15 20.29 -28.88
CA PRO A 611 9.10 20.78 -29.78
C PRO A 611 9.04 19.95 -31.07
N LYS A 612 7.91 20.04 -31.78
CA LYS A 612 7.81 19.45 -33.11
C LYS A 612 8.77 20.14 -34.07
N TYR A 613 9.52 19.36 -34.85
CA TYR A 613 10.34 19.85 -35.95
C TYR A 613 9.53 19.90 -37.25
N ASP A 614 9.62 21.00 -38.01
CA ASP A 614 8.95 21.14 -39.30
C ASP A 614 9.49 20.14 -40.32
N GLY A 615 8.59 19.48 -41.05
CA GLY A 615 8.93 18.42 -42.00
C GLY A 615 9.13 17.02 -41.41
N PHE A 616 9.09 16.86 -40.07
CA PHE A 616 9.24 15.56 -39.40
C PHE A 616 7.93 15.09 -38.76
N GLY A 617 7.73 13.76 -38.70
CA GLY A 617 6.45 13.14 -38.33
C GLY A 617 6.42 12.41 -36.98
N HIS A 618 7.47 12.51 -36.17
CA HIS A 618 7.78 11.49 -35.16
C HIS A 618 7.31 11.81 -33.74
N SER A 619 7.38 10.79 -32.90
CA SER A 619 6.79 10.68 -31.56
C SER A 619 7.68 9.94 -30.55
N GLY A 620 8.87 9.50 -30.95
CA GLY A 620 9.91 8.80 -30.17
C GLY A 620 11.09 8.46 -31.10
N GLU A 621 12.33 8.61 -30.64
CA GLU A 621 13.54 8.25 -31.40
C GLU A 621 14.80 8.15 -30.50
N TYR A 622 15.60 7.10 -30.64
CA TYR A 622 16.95 7.00 -30.09
C TYR A 622 18.01 7.51 -31.09
N HIS A 623 18.99 8.29 -30.62
CA HIS A 623 19.94 9.04 -31.48
C HIS A 623 21.38 8.52 -31.47
N PRO A 624 21.74 7.48 -32.25
CA PRO A 624 23.07 6.86 -32.17
C PRO A 624 24.20 7.65 -32.85
N GLY A 625 23.94 8.76 -33.57
CA GLY A 625 24.96 9.46 -34.36
C GLY A 625 24.87 10.99 -34.31
N ALA A 626 25.97 11.65 -33.94
CA ALA A 626 26.04 13.11 -33.82
C ALA A 626 25.98 13.86 -35.18
N ASP A 627 26.54 13.28 -36.24
CA ASP A 627 26.67 13.93 -37.55
C ASP A 627 25.33 14.16 -38.26
N TRP A 628 24.33 13.31 -38.00
CA TRP A 628 23.00 13.47 -38.55
C TRP A 628 22.22 14.57 -37.82
N LEU A 629 22.29 14.60 -36.48
CA LEU A 629 21.64 15.61 -35.64
C LEU A 629 21.99 17.03 -36.08
N GLN A 630 23.29 17.31 -36.29
CA GLN A 630 23.75 18.63 -36.73
C GLN A 630 23.23 19.01 -38.12
N LYS A 631 23.14 18.05 -39.06
CA LYS A 631 22.61 18.28 -40.42
C LYS A 631 21.11 18.55 -40.44
N GLN A 632 20.36 18.03 -39.46
CA GLN A 632 18.91 18.26 -39.31
C GLN A 632 18.58 19.42 -38.36
N GLY A 633 19.57 20.21 -37.92
CA GLY A 633 19.36 21.32 -36.98
C GLY A 633 18.94 20.90 -35.57
N ARG A 634 19.01 19.60 -35.23
CA ARG A 634 18.73 19.10 -33.87
C ARG A 634 19.91 19.38 -32.95
N HIS A 635 19.65 19.43 -31.64
CA HIS A 635 20.65 19.81 -30.66
C HIS A 635 21.77 18.75 -30.54
N PRO A 636 23.07 19.09 -30.67
CA PRO A 636 24.15 18.09 -30.79
C PRO A 636 24.33 17.20 -29.54
N LYS A 637 23.87 17.63 -28.36
CA LYS A 637 23.85 16.78 -27.14
C LYS A 637 22.73 15.73 -27.10
N LEU A 638 21.91 15.59 -28.14
CA LEU A 638 20.95 14.49 -28.28
C LEU A 638 21.63 13.15 -28.61
N HIS A 639 22.90 13.15 -29.01
CA HIS A 639 23.64 11.92 -29.28
C HIS A 639 23.63 10.98 -28.05
N ARG A 640 23.25 9.72 -28.29
CA ARG A 640 23.04 8.63 -27.32
C ARG A 640 21.98 8.93 -26.25
N CYS A 641 20.99 9.75 -26.61
CA CYS A 641 19.79 10.02 -25.83
C CYS A 641 18.54 9.48 -26.55
N VAL A 642 17.45 9.35 -25.80
CA VAL A 642 16.09 9.18 -26.33
C VAL A 642 15.44 10.56 -26.46
N GLU A 643 14.71 10.80 -27.54
CA GLU A 643 13.97 12.04 -27.77
C GLU A 643 12.51 11.76 -28.14
N PHE A 644 11.60 12.33 -27.36
CA PHE A 644 10.18 12.41 -27.68
C PHE A 644 9.89 13.81 -28.22
N THR A 645 9.40 13.87 -29.47
CA THR A 645 9.00 15.12 -30.15
C THR A 645 7.48 15.19 -30.25
N ASN A 646 6.94 16.39 -30.51
CA ASN A 646 5.49 16.60 -30.69
C ASN A 646 4.65 16.17 -29.47
N ILE A 647 5.06 16.62 -28.28
CA ILE A 647 4.49 16.24 -26.97
C ILE A 647 2.95 16.17 -26.88
N PRO A 648 2.13 17.01 -27.55
CA PRO A 648 0.67 16.88 -27.53
C PRO A 648 0.09 15.58 -28.10
N ILE A 649 0.88 14.73 -28.76
CA ILE A 649 0.45 13.37 -29.16
C ILE A 649 1.06 12.24 -28.30
N PHE A 650 1.90 12.56 -27.31
CA PHE A 650 2.61 11.56 -26.50
C PHE A 650 1.66 10.58 -25.81
N GLU A 651 0.54 11.07 -25.28
CA GLU A 651 -0.51 10.22 -24.66
C GLU A 651 -1.10 9.22 -25.65
N ARG A 652 -1.46 9.65 -26.85
CA ARG A 652 -1.98 8.78 -27.92
C ARG A 652 -0.96 7.75 -28.40
N GLU A 653 0.32 8.10 -28.35
CA GLU A 653 1.41 7.20 -28.75
C GLU A 653 1.73 6.18 -27.66
N VAL A 654 1.56 6.54 -26.38
CA VAL A 654 1.55 5.57 -25.26
C VAL A 654 0.30 4.68 -25.29
N GLU A 655 -0.86 5.18 -25.73
CA GLU A 655 -2.05 4.35 -25.97
C GLU A 655 -1.84 3.36 -27.14
N ARG A 656 -1.12 3.79 -28.20
CA ARG A 656 -0.79 2.95 -29.37
C ARG A 656 0.30 1.91 -29.05
N MET A 657 1.34 2.30 -28.32
CA MET A 657 2.49 1.49 -27.94
C MET A 657 2.61 1.49 -26.39
N PRO A 658 1.94 0.55 -25.70
CA PRO A 658 1.83 0.57 -24.23
C PRO A 658 3.16 0.48 -23.46
N VAL A 659 4.26 0.12 -24.13
CA VAL A 659 5.61 0.17 -23.54
C VAL A 659 6.62 0.91 -24.44
N LEU A 660 6.18 1.98 -25.12
CA LEU A 660 6.97 2.88 -25.97
C LEU A 660 8.37 3.23 -25.41
N VAL A 661 8.50 3.46 -24.10
CA VAL A 661 9.81 3.82 -23.51
C VAL A 661 10.75 2.62 -23.39
N ILE A 662 10.23 1.39 -23.31
CA ILE A 662 11.05 0.17 -23.40
C ILE A 662 11.61 0.00 -24.82
N HIS A 663 10.82 0.30 -25.86
CA HIS A 663 11.28 0.28 -27.25
C HIS A 663 12.50 1.19 -27.44
N GLU A 664 12.39 2.47 -27.05
CA GLU A 664 13.49 3.43 -27.19
C GLU A 664 14.71 3.09 -26.32
N LEU A 665 14.48 2.56 -25.11
CA LEU A 665 15.57 2.09 -24.25
C LEU A 665 16.18 0.77 -24.72
N ALA A 666 15.50 -0.03 -25.54
CA ALA A 666 16.07 -1.21 -26.19
C ALA A 666 17.09 -0.82 -27.26
N HIS A 667 16.82 0.24 -28.04
CA HIS A 667 17.82 0.86 -28.93
C HIS A 667 19.03 1.37 -28.14
N ALA A 668 18.80 2.05 -27.01
CA ALA A 668 19.88 2.48 -26.13
C ALA A 668 20.67 1.31 -25.52
N TYR A 669 20.02 0.20 -25.14
CA TYR A 669 20.69 -1.00 -24.64
C TYR A 669 21.54 -1.67 -25.74
N HIS A 670 20.99 -1.77 -26.95
CA HIS A 670 21.68 -2.36 -28.10
C HIS A 670 22.93 -1.55 -28.50
N ASP A 671 22.86 -0.21 -28.53
CA ASP A 671 24.05 0.64 -28.74
C ASP A 671 25.02 0.62 -27.55
N GLN A 672 24.54 0.96 -26.35
CA GLN A 672 25.40 1.34 -25.22
C GLN A 672 25.89 0.14 -24.39
N VAL A 673 25.22 -1.01 -24.47
CA VAL A 673 25.55 -2.20 -23.67
C VAL A 673 25.99 -3.38 -24.53
N LEU A 674 25.32 -3.64 -25.65
CA LEU A 674 25.59 -4.81 -26.50
C LEU A 674 26.54 -4.51 -27.67
N GLY A 675 26.53 -3.28 -28.17
CA GLY A 675 27.06 -2.89 -29.49
C GLY A 675 26.08 -3.26 -30.61
N PHE A 676 25.79 -2.31 -31.50
CA PHE A 676 24.98 -2.54 -32.71
C PHE A 676 25.62 -3.52 -33.72
N ASP A 677 26.83 -4.01 -33.45
CA ASP A 677 27.52 -5.06 -34.19
C ASP A 677 27.35 -6.46 -33.59
N ASN A 678 26.45 -6.62 -32.60
CA ASN A 678 26.13 -7.90 -31.98
C ASN A 678 25.75 -8.97 -33.04
N SER A 679 26.63 -9.96 -33.19
CA SER A 679 26.52 -10.99 -34.24
C SER A 679 25.36 -11.95 -34.03
N GLU A 680 24.91 -12.17 -32.78
CA GLU A 680 23.77 -13.04 -32.47
C GLU A 680 22.46 -12.40 -32.92
N VAL A 681 22.26 -11.10 -32.61
CA VAL A 681 21.09 -10.32 -33.06
C VAL A 681 21.03 -10.28 -34.59
N ARG A 682 22.16 -9.93 -35.23
CA ARG A 682 22.25 -9.88 -36.70
C ARG A 682 21.96 -11.22 -37.38
N THR A 683 22.42 -12.32 -36.78
CA THR A 683 22.20 -13.67 -37.31
C THR A 683 20.72 -14.05 -37.24
N LEU A 684 20.04 -13.76 -36.13
CA LEU A 684 18.60 -14.00 -36.05
C LEU A 684 17.79 -13.07 -36.95
N TYR A 685 18.16 -11.80 -37.05
CA TYR A 685 17.55 -10.85 -37.99
C TYR A 685 17.63 -11.32 -39.45
N GLU A 686 18.82 -11.70 -39.94
CA GLU A 686 18.95 -12.21 -41.31
C GLU A 686 18.22 -13.54 -41.51
N ILE A 687 18.07 -14.39 -40.48
CA ILE A 687 17.20 -15.58 -40.58
C ILE A 687 15.73 -15.19 -40.72
N ALA A 688 15.22 -14.29 -39.87
CA ALA A 688 13.84 -13.79 -39.87
C ALA A 688 13.47 -12.99 -41.14
N LYS A 689 14.47 -12.36 -41.76
CA LYS A 689 14.34 -11.66 -43.03
C LYS A 689 14.36 -12.60 -44.22
N ASN A 690 15.24 -13.62 -44.23
CA ASN A 690 15.33 -14.59 -45.33
C ASN A 690 14.18 -15.61 -45.34
N ASN A 691 13.53 -15.87 -44.20
CA ASN A 691 12.35 -16.73 -44.14
C ASN A 691 11.01 -15.96 -44.25
N GLY A 692 11.05 -14.62 -44.31
CA GLY A 692 9.88 -13.76 -44.43
C GLY A 692 8.94 -13.76 -43.22
N SER A 693 9.37 -14.20 -42.04
CA SER A 693 8.48 -14.46 -40.90
C SER A 693 7.72 -13.21 -40.42
N TYR A 694 8.25 -12.02 -40.68
CA TYR A 694 7.65 -10.73 -40.30
C TYR A 694 7.22 -9.87 -41.51
N ASP A 695 7.21 -10.42 -42.73
CA ASP A 695 6.87 -9.66 -43.96
C ASP A 695 5.38 -9.36 -44.10
N ALA A 696 4.52 -10.11 -43.41
CA ALA A 696 3.07 -9.94 -43.41
C ALA A 696 2.47 -10.40 -42.07
N VAL A 697 2.46 -9.50 -41.07
CA VAL A 697 1.93 -9.77 -39.72
C VAL A 697 0.75 -8.87 -39.40
N LEU A 698 -0.09 -9.29 -38.44
CA LEU A 698 -1.21 -8.48 -37.98
C LEU A 698 -0.70 -7.29 -37.15
N ARG A 699 -1.17 -6.09 -37.43
CA ARG A 699 -0.99 -4.92 -36.57
C ARG A 699 -2.21 -4.70 -35.68
N GLY A 700 -2.07 -4.03 -34.54
CA GLY A 700 -3.15 -3.74 -33.59
C GLY A 700 -4.36 -2.97 -34.17
N ASN A 701 -4.26 -2.42 -35.38
CA ASN A 701 -5.35 -1.80 -36.14
C ASN A 701 -6.18 -2.81 -36.98
N GLY A 702 -5.85 -4.11 -36.94
CA GLY A 702 -6.53 -5.18 -37.67
C GLY A 702 -6.04 -5.42 -39.10
N LYS A 703 -5.02 -4.70 -39.59
CA LYS A 703 -4.44 -4.89 -40.93
C LYS A 703 -3.24 -5.83 -40.89
N THR A 704 -3.04 -6.57 -41.97
CA THR A 704 -1.79 -7.28 -42.23
C THR A 704 -0.83 -6.36 -42.98
N GLU A 705 0.35 -6.09 -42.43
CA GLU A 705 1.41 -5.30 -43.06
C GLU A 705 2.79 -5.82 -42.63
N LYS A 706 3.88 -5.31 -43.24
CA LYS A 706 5.25 -5.72 -42.90
C LYS A 706 5.64 -5.14 -41.54
N ALA A 707 6.11 -5.97 -40.61
CA ALA A 707 6.47 -5.52 -39.27
C ALA A 707 7.63 -4.51 -39.31
N TYR A 708 7.61 -3.53 -38.40
CA TYR A 708 8.69 -2.54 -38.33
C TYR A 708 10.06 -3.16 -37.97
N ALA A 709 10.02 -4.29 -37.25
CA ALA A 709 11.14 -5.18 -36.97
C ALA A 709 11.99 -5.57 -38.20
N MET A 710 11.41 -5.55 -39.42
CA MET A 710 12.12 -5.89 -40.67
C MET A 710 12.83 -4.71 -41.34
N THR A 711 12.91 -3.56 -40.68
CA THR A 711 13.63 -2.38 -41.19
C THR A 711 15.15 -2.57 -41.10
N ASN A 712 15.65 -3.03 -39.96
CA ASN A 712 17.06 -3.34 -39.70
C ASN A 712 17.20 -4.20 -38.42
N ASP A 713 18.44 -4.65 -38.12
CA ASP A 713 18.79 -5.47 -36.95
C ASP A 713 18.53 -4.79 -35.59
N ARG A 714 18.35 -3.47 -35.56
CA ARG A 714 18.07 -2.68 -34.35
C ARG A 714 16.58 -2.63 -34.07
N GLU A 715 15.75 -2.31 -35.07
CA GLU A 715 14.28 -2.39 -34.93
C GLU A 715 13.87 -3.82 -34.59
N TYR A 716 14.50 -4.82 -35.21
CA TYR A 716 14.29 -6.22 -34.88
C TYR A 716 14.50 -6.52 -33.39
N PHE A 717 15.56 -5.97 -32.80
CA PHE A 717 15.83 -6.13 -31.37
C PHE A 717 14.86 -5.32 -30.48
N ALA A 718 14.49 -4.10 -30.88
CA ALA A 718 13.60 -3.23 -30.12
C ALA A 718 12.16 -3.79 -30.07
N GLU A 719 11.57 -4.08 -31.22
CA GLU A 719 10.22 -4.64 -31.38
C GLU A 719 10.05 -5.98 -30.67
N THR A 720 11.02 -6.89 -30.80
CA THR A 720 10.95 -8.19 -30.13
C THR A 720 11.22 -8.06 -28.62
N SER A 721 11.98 -7.05 -28.18
CA SER A 721 12.05 -6.70 -26.75
C SER A 721 10.73 -6.12 -26.25
N GLU A 722 9.99 -5.37 -27.07
CA GLU A 722 8.67 -4.81 -26.76
C GLU A 722 7.66 -5.93 -26.46
N ALA A 723 7.56 -6.92 -27.36
CA ALA A 723 6.74 -8.11 -27.16
C ALA A 723 7.20 -8.96 -25.97
N TYR A 724 8.52 -9.09 -25.75
CA TYR A 724 9.06 -9.91 -24.65
C TYR A 724 8.77 -9.34 -23.25
N PHE A 725 8.79 -8.02 -23.08
CA PHE A 725 8.65 -7.34 -21.79
C PHE A 725 7.30 -6.63 -21.55
N GLY A 726 6.48 -6.49 -22.60
CA GLY A 726 5.21 -5.78 -22.52
C GLY A 726 4.25 -6.21 -23.63
N ARG A 727 3.84 -5.26 -24.47
CA ARG A 727 2.95 -5.49 -25.59
C ARG A 727 3.36 -4.65 -26.79
N ASN A 728 3.65 -5.31 -27.92
CA ASN A 728 3.99 -4.67 -29.20
C ASN A 728 2.74 -4.24 -29.99
N ASP A 729 2.87 -3.29 -30.95
CA ASP A 729 1.78 -2.91 -31.86
C ASP A 729 1.71 -3.78 -33.14
N PHE A 730 2.74 -4.57 -33.42
CA PHE A 730 2.77 -5.66 -34.42
C PHE A 730 2.77 -7.06 -33.76
N TYR A 731 2.13 -8.03 -34.40
CA TYR A 731 2.25 -9.44 -34.04
C TYR A 731 3.69 -9.93 -34.32
N PRO A 732 4.33 -10.66 -33.38
CA PRO A 732 3.80 -11.14 -32.10
C PRO A 732 3.58 -10.03 -31.07
N PHE A 733 2.38 -9.94 -30.50
CA PHE A 733 1.99 -8.85 -29.62
C PHE A 733 2.54 -9.01 -28.21
N ASP A 734 2.75 -10.24 -27.75
CA ASP A 734 3.29 -10.54 -26.42
C ASP A 734 4.31 -11.68 -26.43
N ARG A 735 4.90 -11.97 -25.27
CA ARG A 735 5.96 -12.97 -25.11
C ARG A 735 5.50 -14.40 -25.43
N THR A 736 4.23 -14.74 -25.21
CA THR A 736 3.70 -16.09 -25.51
C THR A 736 3.57 -16.27 -27.01
N GLU A 737 3.05 -15.25 -27.70
CA GLU A 737 3.02 -15.23 -29.16
C GLU A 737 4.44 -15.20 -29.76
N LEU A 738 5.37 -14.46 -29.14
CA LEU A 738 6.77 -14.40 -29.57
C LEU A 738 7.49 -15.75 -29.37
N GLU A 739 7.20 -16.50 -28.31
CA GLU A 739 7.72 -17.86 -28.12
C GLU A 739 7.17 -18.83 -29.18
N ALA A 740 5.91 -18.67 -29.60
CA ALA A 740 5.32 -19.50 -30.65
C ALA A 740 5.85 -19.15 -32.05
N HIS A 741 6.08 -17.86 -32.33
CA HIS A 741 6.50 -17.35 -33.63
C HIS A 741 8.02 -17.36 -33.84
N ASP A 742 8.77 -16.99 -32.81
CA ASP A 742 10.24 -16.87 -32.82
C ASP A 742 10.89 -17.28 -31.48
N PRO A 743 10.85 -18.58 -31.13
CA PRO A 743 11.45 -19.10 -29.90
C PRO A 743 12.98 -18.89 -29.84
N ARG A 744 13.63 -18.68 -30.99
CA ARG A 744 15.07 -18.37 -31.04
C ARG A 744 15.33 -16.97 -30.51
N MET A 745 14.50 -16.00 -30.91
CA MET A 745 14.61 -14.64 -30.43
C MET A 745 14.25 -14.53 -28.95
N VAL A 746 13.22 -15.24 -28.46
CA VAL A 746 12.93 -15.29 -27.01
C VAL A 746 14.12 -15.80 -26.20
N LYS A 747 14.75 -16.90 -26.64
CA LYS A 747 15.94 -17.45 -25.98
C LYS A 747 17.13 -16.47 -26.02
N LEU A 748 17.33 -15.76 -27.13
CA LEU A 748 18.39 -14.76 -27.24
C LEU A 748 18.12 -13.53 -26.35
N LEU A 749 16.89 -13.03 -26.32
CA LEU A 749 16.48 -11.90 -25.47
C LEU A 749 16.70 -12.21 -23.99
N GLY A 750 16.27 -13.39 -23.52
CA GLY A 750 16.53 -13.82 -22.13
C GLY A 750 18.02 -13.79 -21.76
N LYS A 751 18.89 -14.23 -22.68
CA LYS A 751 20.35 -14.18 -22.53
C LYS A 751 20.90 -12.74 -22.53
N LEU A 752 20.55 -11.92 -23.53
CA LEU A 752 21.13 -10.58 -23.75
C LEU A 752 20.68 -9.56 -22.68
N TRP A 753 19.42 -9.65 -22.26
CA TRP A 753 18.87 -8.84 -21.17
C TRP A 753 19.25 -9.36 -19.77
N GLN A 754 19.87 -10.56 -19.69
CA GLN A 754 20.26 -11.21 -18.44
C GLN A 754 19.06 -11.55 -17.53
N VAL A 755 17.95 -11.94 -18.14
CA VAL A 755 16.76 -12.43 -17.44
C VAL A 755 17.15 -13.74 -16.76
N ARG A 756 17.01 -13.81 -15.43
CA ARG A 756 17.27 -15.06 -14.70
C ARG A 756 16.25 -16.11 -15.15
N SER A 757 16.73 -17.29 -15.54
CA SER A 757 15.89 -18.48 -15.56
C SER A 757 15.42 -18.76 -14.13
N GLU A 758 14.11 -18.91 -13.94
CA GLU A 758 13.56 -19.37 -12.66
C GLU A 758 14.14 -20.76 -12.32
N PRO A 759 14.52 -21.01 -11.05
CA PRO A 759 14.96 -22.32 -10.58
C PRO A 759 13.80 -23.30 -10.38
#